data_AF-A0A8H6SJ02-F1
#
_entry.id   AF-A0A8H6SJ02-F1
#
_cell.length_a   1.000
_cell.length_b   1.000
_cell.length_c   1.000
_cell.angle_alpha   90.00
_cell.angle_beta   90.00
_cell.angle_gamma   90.00
#
_symmetry.space_group_name_H-M   'P 1'
#
loop_
_entity.id
_entity.type
_entity.pdbx_description
1 polymer ?
#
loop_
_entity_poly.entity_id
_entity_poly.type
_entity_poly.pdbx_seq_one_letter_code
_entity_poly.pdbx_strand_id
1 'polypeptide(L)'
;MHHSLRLSNLAKLPPELKARAERACEEEGSYDDLLFVLDETRLLEMKRKTRQRLLPLFNAILYPPNIPTLHELDDEAERESNVTARPLDTRITRVMLALRGLGMLIGDNDVPAGAAFDLWPSMLEWVSFLGQFQHRIFRPHTSIAEQYKTLLSIAGLRKHDEAGPRKLASTSTGWRILVTRAWPVFLETADYVGLWLNTYHLWLDFAKPSTIPEVFLDEYVLGAGGSFADFATILVAHLEYMIPEGDWNELDVTTVGQLLPGVLDVCAKGLAQHEQLSSALIAVGIIPVLTHLCFLLGYQAERLASTDQANASLVLETLISALAKANSRPRLVEALDSGLLDALCLHARAYAGGSTSAAVERTILGLIDNHLLPFIVFRSVLEVLAREIAAVAEWNPEECFRGNSHLLQHWGHFKDLVAKQMSLLEKHIAAAPKRMAVCQHLECGAFKKKRELKRCSRCRSVYYCTKACQRADYRTGSHRADCYTLLAARQELRHEFLTADISFLRTIAEHQWDDLKQRLTQLTIWFAHTHQGSPQHTVLRNANATVDMNVGMPLPLSWYQRPLHNMLYTRAEASNGRLRVLLLLVRHEKPETSTTQDGAPGTACLPMLLRFDGPQFTDGIAEIVKDIPQELQDRETVQAKYAQDADRLLEKIGSYVIY
;
A
#
# COMPACT_ATOMS: atom_id res chain seq x y z
N MET A 1 -12.94 -42.38 19.81
CA MET A 1 -14.32 -42.74 19.37
C MET A 1 -15.34 -42.50 20.48
N HIS A 2 -16.08 -41.42 20.30
CA HIS A 2 -17.12 -40.89 21.15
C HIS A 2 -18.30 -41.86 21.22
N HIS A 3 -18.94 -41.95 22.38
CA HIS A 3 -20.00 -42.93 22.62
C HIS A 3 -21.21 -42.76 21.69
N SER A 4 -21.45 -41.55 21.14
CA SER A 4 -22.54 -41.29 20.18
C SER A 4 -22.31 -41.92 18.80
N LEU A 5 -21.06 -42.23 18.44
CA LEU A 5 -20.70 -42.82 17.14
C LEU A 5 -20.82 -44.35 17.11
N ARG A 6 -21.12 -44.98 18.25
CA ARG A 6 -21.27 -46.45 18.34
C ARG A 6 -22.54 -46.89 17.61
N LEU A 7 -22.42 -47.89 16.73
CA LEU A 7 -23.55 -48.46 15.97
C LEU A 7 -24.73 -48.91 16.85
N SER A 8 -24.48 -49.31 18.10
CA SER A 8 -25.54 -49.64 19.07
C SER A 8 -26.50 -48.49 19.40
N ASN A 9 -26.18 -47.25 19.06
CA ASN A 9 -27.11 -46.13 19.19
C ASN A 9 -28.21 -46.14 18.11
N LEU A 10 -28.01 -46.81 16.97
CA LEU A 10 -29.06 -46.97 15.95
C LEU A 10 -30.25 -47.76 16.50
N ALA A 11 -30.02 -48.70 17.43
CA ALA A 11 -31.07 -49.46 18.10
C ALA A 11 -32.06 -48.59 18.91
N LYS A 12 -31.71 -47.32 19.16
CA LYS A 12 -32.56 -46.34 19.86
C LYS A 12 -33.41 -45.50 18.88
N LEU A 13 -33.29 -45.68 17.57
CA LEU A 13 -34.13 -45.00 16.58
C LEU A 13 -35.55 -45.60 16.57
N PRO A 14 -36.56 -44.86 16.09
CA PRO A 14 -37.87 -45.42 15.78
C PRO A 14 -37.73 -46.66 14.86
N PRO A 15 -38.57 -47.71 15.01
CA PRO A 15 -38.37 -49.00 14.34
C PRO A 15 -38.15 -48.92 12.82
N GLU A 16 -38.91 -48.07 12.12
CA GLU A 16 -38.75 -47.88 10.68
C GLU A 16 -37.40 -47.22 10.32
N LEU A 17 -37.03 -46.14 11.02
CA LEU A 17 -35.75 -45.46 10.80
C LEU A 17 -34.57 -46.33 11.19
N LYS A 18 -34.70 -47.13 12.26
CA LYS A 18 -33.70 -48.09 12.70
C LYS A 18 -33.39 -49.08 11.57
N ALA A 19 -34.41 -49.77 11.06
CA ALA A 19 -34.22 -50.81 10.06
C ALA A 19 -33.57 -50.28 8.78
N ARG A 20 -33.95 -49.07 8.36
CA ARG A 20 -33.36 -48.41 7.19
C ARG A 20 -31.94 -47.90 7.44
N ALA A 21 -31.68 -47.30 8.60
CA ALA A 21 -30.33 -46.84 8.96
C ALA A 21 -29.36 -48.02 9.11
N GLU A 22 -29.79 -49.14 9.66
CA GLU A 22 -28.98 -50.36 9.76
C GLU A 22 -28.62 -50.89 8.37
N ARG A 23 -29.59 -50.99 7.44
CA ARG A 23 -29.31 -51.38 6.05
C ARG A 23 -28.43 -50.37 5.32
N ALA A 24 -28.62 -49.08 5.57
CA ALA A 24 -27.79 -48.03 4.96
C ALA A 24 -26.33 -48.02 5.47
N CYS A 25 -26.03 -48.67 6.59
CA CYS A 25 -24.66 -48.88 7.09
C CYS A 25 -23.93 -50.04 6.40
N GLU A 26 -24.63 -50.96 5.73
CA GLU A 26 -24.01 -52.09 5.03
C GLU A 26 -23.20 -51.59 3.84
N GLU A 27 -22.13 -52.30 3.47
CA GLU A 27 -21.25 -51.90 2.36
C GLU A 27 -22.03 -51.77 1.03
N GLU A 28 -22.97 -52.68 0.80
CA GLU A 28 -23.91 -52.66 -0.34
C GLU A 28 -25.28 -52.06 0.01
N GLY A 29 -25.35 -51.30 1.11
CA GLY A 29 -26.58 -50.72 1.62
C GLY A 29 -27.37 -49.92 0.56
N SER A 30 -28.70 -50.07 0.58
CA SER A 30 -29.60 -49.46 -0.39
C SER A 30 -29.51 -47.94 -0.38
N TYR A 31 -29.31 -47.36 -1.57
CA TYR A 31 -29.36 -45.91 -1.80
C TYR A 31 -30.69 -45.31 -1.34
N ASP A 32 -31.81 -45.99 -1.60
CA ASP A 32 -33.14 -45.53 -1.24
C ASP A 32 -33.36 -45.49 0.28
N ASP A 33 -32.75 -46.43 1.01
CA ASP A 33 -32.79 -46.42 2.48
C ASP A 33 -32.00 -45.23 3.03
N LEU A 34 -30.83 -44.94 2.45
CA LEU A 34 -30.05 -43.78 2.84
C LEU A 34 -30.76 -42.46 2.52
N LEU A 35 -31.31 -42.33 1.31
CA LEU A 35 -32.06 -41.16 0.88
C LEU A 35 -33.28 -40.94 1.79
N PHE A 36 -33.99 -42.01 2.16
CA PHE A 36 -35.10 -41.92 3.09
C PHE A 36 -34.67 -41.42 4.48
N VAL A 37 -33.54 -41.90 4.99
CA VAL A 37 -33.03 -41.53 6.33
C VAL A 37 -32.46 -40.11 6.35
N LEU A 38 -31.79 -39.70 5.28
CA LEU A 38 -31.10 -38.41 5.15
C LEU A 38 -31.88 -37.37 4.33
N ASP A 39 -33.16 -37.61 4.07
CA ASP A 39 -34.04 -36.61 3.47
C ASP A 39 -34.05 -35.35 4.34
N GLU A 40 -33.78 -34.19 3.72
CA GLU A 40 -33.59 -32.94 4.45
C GLU A 40 -34.82 -32.50 5.22
N THR A 41 -36.01 -32.62 4.59
CA THR A 41 -37.26 -32.21 5.23
C THR A 41 -37.51 -33.04 6.49
N ARG A 42 -37.21 -34.34 6.41
CA ARG A 42 -37.38 -35.26 7.54
C ARG A 42 -36.34 -35.03 8.60
N LEU A 43 -35.07 -34.78 8.23
CA LEU A 43 -34.04 -34.42 9.20
C LEU A 43 -34.47 -33.18 10.00
N LEU A 44 -34.97 -32.14 9.33
CA LEU A 44 -35.43 -30.91 10.00
C LEU A 44 -36.61 -31.18 10.96
N GLU A 45 -37.53 -32.06 10.60
CA GLU A 45 -38.67 -32.46 11.45
C GLU A 45 -38.29 -33.39 12.61
N MET A 46 -37.16 -34.10 12.52
CA MET A 46 -36.71 -35.02 13.58
C MET A 46 -36.31 -34.26 14.83
N LYS A 47 -36.70 -34.80 16.00
CA LYS A 47 -36.20 -34.32 17.29
C LYS A 47 -34.67 -34.42 17.33
N ARG A 48 -34.00 -33.41 17.90
CA ARG A 48 -32.55 -33.36 18.17
C ARG A 48 -31.93 -34.69 18.64
N LYS A 49 -32.56 -35.36 19.62
CA LYS A 49 -32.09 -36.67 20.13
C LYS A 49 -32.12 -37.79 19.08
N THR A 50 -33.08 -37.75 18.16
CA THR A 50 -33.18 -38.72 17.05
C THR A 50 -32.08 -38.45 16.03
N ARG A 51 -31.85 -37.18 15.67
CA ARG A 51 -30.75 -36.79 14.79
C ARG A 51 -29.38 -37.19 15.34
N GLN A 52 -29.15 -36.96 16.62
CA GLN A 52 -27.95 -37.43 17.33
C GLN A 52 -27.74 -38.94 17.27
N ARG A 53 -28.82 -39.73 17.22
CA ARG A 53 -28.75 -41.19 17.11
C ARG A 53 -28.38 -41.66 15.71
N LEU A 54 -28.39 -40.79 14.70
CA LEU A 54 -27.92 -41.08 13.34
C LEU A 54 -26.40 -40.91 13.18
N LEU A 55 -25.69 -40.33 14.16
CA LEU A 55 -24.23 -40.18 14.12
C LEU A 55 -23.43 -41.46 13.77
N PRO A 56 -23.81 -42.67 14.22
CA PRO A 56 -23.15 -43.90 13.80
C PRO A 56 -23.28 -44.20 12.30
N LEU A 57 -24.40 -43.80 11.65
CA LEU A 57 -24.61 -43.99 10.22
C LEU A 57 -23.57 -43.18 9.42
N PHE A 58 -23.38 -41.90 9.78
CA PHE A 58 -22.37 -41.06 9.14
C PHE A 58 -20.96 -41.62 9.35
N ASN A 59 -20.64 -42.10 10.55
CA ASN A 59 -19.34 -42.72 10.85
C ASN A 59 -19.09 -43.98 10.01
N ALA A 60 -20.12 -44.80 9.78
CA ALA A 60 -20.02 -46.02 8.98
C ALA A 60 -19.81 -45.71 7.49
N ILE A 61 -20.55 -44.75 6.95
CA ILE A 61 -20.44 -44.35 5.53
C ILE A 61 -19.09 -43.68 5.26
N LEU A 62 -18.66 -42.79 6.16
CA LEU A 62 -17.42 -42.02 6.02
C LEU A 62 -16.17 -42.80 6.43
N TYR A 63 -16.28 -44.10 6.70
CA TYR A 63 -15.12 -44.90 7.12
C TYR A 63 -14.02 -44.87 6.04
N PRO A 64 -12.77 -44.45 6.34
CA PRO A 64 -11.77 -44.22 5.30
C PRO A 64 -11.38 -45.42 4.43
N PRO A 65 -11.36 -46.66 4.94
CA PRO A 65 -11.15 -47.84 4.09
C PRO A 65 -12.19 -48.03 2.97
N ASN A 66 -13.32 -47.31 3.02
CA ASN A 66 -14.30 -47.32 1.93
C ASN A 66 -13.91 -46.38 0.77
N ILE A 67 -12.87 -45.55 0.91
CA ILE A 67 -12.38 -44.67 -0.15
C ILE A 67 -11.91 -45.54 -1.33
N PRO A 68 -12.45 -45.32 -2.54
CA PRO A 68 -12.02 -46.05 -3.72
C PRO A 68 -10.53 -45.89 -3.97
N THR A 69 -9.88 -46.99 -4.28
CA THR A 69 -8.52 -47.01 -4.80
C THR A 69 -8.48 -46.39 -6.20
N LEU A 70 -7.29 -45.92 -6.61
CA LEU A 70 -7.07 -45.45 -7.98
C LEU A 70 -7.45 -46.50 -9.04
N HIS A 71 -7.18 -47.77 -8.75
CA HIS A 71 -7.52 -48.87 -9.64
C HIS A 71 -9.04 -49.03 -9.81
N GLU A 72 -9.83 -48.89 -8.74
CA GLU A 72 -11.30 -48.88 -8.84
C GLU A 72 -11.81 -47.70 -9.69
N LEU A 73 -11.16 -46.53 -9.62
CA LEU A 73 -11.52 -45.38 -10.47
C LEU A 73 -11.19 -45.63 -11.94
N ASP A 74 -10.04 -46.22 -12.23
CA ASP A 74 -9.59 -46.51 -13.59
C ASP A 74 -10.45 -47.61 -14.23
N ASP A 75 -10.73 -48.69 -13.49
CA ASP A 75 -11.60 -49.79 -13.93
C ASP A 75 -13.02 -49.31 -14.28
N GLU A 76 -13.54 -48.35 -13.52
CA GLU A 76 -14.87 -47.80 -13.74
C GLU A 76 -14.93 -46.84 -14.95
N ALA A 77 -13.84 -46.12 -15.22
CA ALA A 77 -13.70 -45.31 -16.43
C ALA A 77 -13.67 -46.18 -17.69
N GLU A 78 -13.03 -47.36 -17.64
CA GLU A 78 -13.01 -48.31 -18.76
C GLU A 78 -14.38 -48.96 -19.02
N ARG A 79 -15.20 -49.13 -17.98
CA ARG A 79 -16.56 -49.72 -18.08
C ARG A 79 -17.60 -48.76 -18.65
N GLU A 80 -17.19 -47.62 -19.20
CA GLU A 80 -18.10 -46.52 -19.54
C GLU A 80 -19.22 -46.87 -20.53
N SER A 81 -19.10 -47.99 -21.25
CA SER A 81 -20.04 -48.46 -22.26
C SER A 81 -21.30 -49.19 -21.74
N ASN A 82 -21.40 -49.56 -20.46
CA ASN A 82 -22.56 -50.31 -19.92
C ASN A 82 -23.46 -49.43 -19.02
N VAL A 83 -24.77 -49.43 -19.31
CA VAL A 83 -25.79 -48.49 -18.78
C VAL A 83 -26.28 -48.83 -17.36
N THR A 84 -25.92 -49.98 -16.79
CA THR A 84 -26.35 -50.34 -15.43
C THR A 84 -25.62 -49.54 -14.36
N ALA A 85 -26.34 -49.13 -13.31
CA ALA A 85 -25.84 -48.32 -12.20
C ALA A 85 -24.50 -48.84 -11.67
N ARG A 86 -23.49 -47.97 -11.64
CA ARG A 86 -22.11 -48.31 -11.29
C ARG A 86 -21.95 -48.34 -9.77
N PRO A 87 -21.35 -49.39 -9.18
CA PRO A 87 -21.11 -49.47 -7.74
C PRO A 87 -20.37 -48.25 -7.17
N LEU A 88 -19.43 -47.69 -7.94
CA LEU A 88 -18.71 -46.48 -7.56
C LEU A 88 -19.62 -45.26 -7.45
N ASP A 89 -20.49 -45.02 -8.44
CA ASP A 89 -21.44 -43.89 -8.44
C ASP A 89 -22.35 -43.96 -7.21
N THR A 90 -22.84 -45.16 -6.87
CA THR A 90 -23.63 -45.37 -5.66
C THR A 90 -22.83 -45.06 -4.40
N ARG A 91 -21.57 -45.52 -4.30
CA ARG A 91 -20.70 -45.26 -3.14
C ARG A 91 -20.43 -43.77 -2.94
N ILE A 92 -20.07 -43.06 -4.02
CA ILE A 92 -19.82 -41.61 -4.00
C ILE A 92 -21.09 -40.85 -3.61
N THR A 93 -22.23 -41.21 -4.20
CA THR A 93 -23.51 -40.54 -3.90
C THR A 93 -23.88 -40.73 -2.43
N ARG A 94 -23.64 -41.93 -1.86
CA ARG A 94 -23.87 -42.19 -0.44
C ARG A 94 -23.00 -41.33 0.46
N VAL A 95 -21.72 -41.17 0.13
CA VAL A 95 -20.80 -40.29 0.86
C VAL A 95 -21.25 -38.83 0.77
N MET A 96 -21.65 -38.35 -0.42
CA MET A 96 -22.14 -36.98 -0.60
C MET A 96 -23.41 -36.72 0.23
N LEU A 97 -24.37 -37.65 0.24
CA LEU A 97 -25.56 -37.56 1.09
C LEU A 97 -25.20 -37.57 2.57
N ALA A 98 -24.27 -38.42 2.99
CA ALA A 98 -23.78 -38.46 4.37
C ALA A 98 -23.11 -37.15 4.78
N LEU A 99 -22.24 -36.58 3.94
CA LEU A 99 -21.59 -35.29 4.19
C LEU A 99 -22.62 -34.16 4.29
N ARG A 100 -23.62 -34.13 3.39
CA ARG A 100 -24.72 -33.16 3.43
C ARG A 100 -25.55 -33.26 4.70
N GLY A 101 -26.02 -34.46 5.03
CA GLY A 101 -26.79 -34.69 6.26
C GLY A 101 -25.98 -34.36 7.52
N LEU A 102 -24.69 -34.70 7.53
CA LEU A 102 -23.80 -34.36 8.65
C LEU A 102 -23.59 -32.86 8.78
N GLY A 103 -23.47 -32.13 7.67
CA GLY A 103 -23.42 -30.66 7.64
C GLY A 103 -24.65 -30.05 8.31
N MET A 104 -25.85 -30.54 7.98
CA MET A 104 -27.07 -30.09 8.66
C MET A 104 -27.03 -30.35 10.18
N LEU A 105 -26.59 -31.55 10.60
CA LEU A 105 -26.51 -31.88 12.03
C LEU A 105 -25.49 -31.03 12.78
N ILE A 106 -24.36 -30.72 12.16
CA ILE A 106 -23.36 -29.84 12.78
C ILE A 106 -23.96 -28.44 12.91
N GLY A 107 -24.78 -28.00 11.94
CA GLY A 107 -25.31 -26.64 11.91
C GLY A 107 -26.36 -26.38 12.96
N ASP A 108 -27.17 -27.39 13.24
CA ASP A 108 -28.14 -27.40 14.33
C ASP A 108 -27.51 -27.65 15.72
N ASN A 109 -26.18 -27.74 15.81
CA ASN A 109 -25.43 -28.12 17.01
C ASN A 109 -25.83 -29.49 17.58
N ASP A 110 -26.21 -30.41 16.70
CA ASP A 110 -26.62 -31.75 17.11
C ASP A 110 -25.45 -32.71 17.23
N VAL A 111 -24.29 -32.41 16.64
CA VAL A 111 -23.08 -33.23 16.80
C VAL A 111 -22.33 -32.83 18.06
N PRO A 112 -22.17 -33.71 19.08
CA PRO A 112 -21.33 -33.41 20.23
C PRO A 112 -19.88 -33.12 19.79
N ALA A 113 -19.21 -32.14 20.42
CA ALA A 113 -17.85 -31.74 20.01
C ALA A 113 -16.85 -32.91 19.95
N GLY A 114 -16.92 -33.86 20.90
CA GLY A 114 -16.08 -35.05 20.87
C GLY A 114 -16.39 -36.00 19.70
N ALA A 115 -17.65 -36.08 19.27
CA ALA A 115 -18.03 -36.85 18.08
C ALA A 115 -17.57 -36.16 16.80
N ALA A 116 -17.66 -34.83 16.73
CA ALA A 116 -17.12 -34.07 15.61
C ALA A 116 -15.61 -34.27 15.49
N PHE A 117 -14.88 -34.27 16.61
CA PHE A 117 -13.43 -34.55 16.62
C PHE A 117 -13.08 -35.93 16.05
N ASP A 118 -13.85 -36.96 16.42
CA ASP A 118 -13.62 -38.31 15.92
C ASP A 118 -14.06 -38.50 14.45
N LEU A 119 -15.09 -37.79 13.98
CA LEU A 119 -15.56 -37.84 12.58
C LEU A 119 -14.66 -37.06 11.62
N TRP A 120 -14.01 -36.01 12.11
CA TRP A 120 -13.32 -35.04 11.27
C TRP A 120 -12.19 -35.62 10.40
N PRO A 121 -11.28 -36.49 10.90
CA PRO A 121 -10.26 -37.10 10.04
C PRO A 121 -10.86 -37.87 8.87
N SER A 122 -11.89 -38.66 9.14
CA SER A 122 -12.60 -39.45 8.12
C SER A 122 -13.27 -38.57 7.07
N MET A 123 -13.91 -37.49 7.51
CA MET A 123 -14.49 -36.50 6.60
C MET A 123 -13.41 -35.88 5.72
N LEU A 124 -12.30 -35.45 6.31
CA LEU A 124 -11.21 -34.78 5.61
C LEU A 124 -10.56 -35.68 4.55
N GLU A 125 -10.38 -36.98 4.83
CA GLU A 125 -9.86 -37.94 3.85
C GLU A 125 -10.80 -38.08 2.65
N TRP A 126 -12.11 -38.24 2.90
CA TRP A 126 -13.12 -38.29 1.85
C TRP A 126 -13.20 -36.98 1.04
N VAL A 127 -13.22 -35.84 1.73
CA VAL A 127 -13.26 -34.51 1.14
C VAL A 127 -12.03 -34.28 0.24
N SER A 128 -10.84 -34.70 0.71
CA SER A 128 -9.59 -34.60 -0.05
C SER A 128 -9.62 -35.48 -1.29
N PHE A 129 -10.10 -36.72 -1.16
CA PHE A 129 -10.29 -37.65 -2.28
C PHE A 129 -11.26 -37.08 -3.32
N LEU A 130 -12.45 -36.63 -2.90
CA LEU A 130 -13.45 -36.05 -3.80
C LEU A 130 -12.91 -34.81 -4.52
N GLY A 131 -12.18 -33.94 -3.82
CA GLY A 131 -11.56 -32.76 -4.41
C GLY A 131 -10.42 -33.09 -5.39
N GLN A 132 -9.63 -34.14 -5.14
CA GLN A 132 -8.53 -34.55 -6.01
C GLN A 132 -9.03 -35.20 -7.31
N PHE A 133 -10.08 -36.04 -7.21
CA PHE A 133 -10.59 -36.83 -8.33
C PHE A 133 -11.90 -36.30 -8.90
N GLN A 134 -12.26 -35.03 -8.61
CA GLN A 134 -13.53 -34.43 -9.04
C GLN A 134 -13.83 -34.59 -10.53
N HIS A 135 -12.81 -34.43 -11.39
CA HIS A 135 -12.94 -34.54 -12.85
C HIS A 135 -13.23 -35.97 -13.34
N ARG A 136 -12.96 -36.98 -12.52
CA ARG A 136 -13.25 -38.39 -12.81
C ARG A 136 -14.54 -38.86 -12.16
N ILE A 137 -14.83 -38.33 -10.97
CA ILE A 137 -15.95 -38.77 -10.13
C ILE A 137 -17.25 -38.10 -10.56
N PHE A 138 -17.22 -36.81 -10.88
CA PHE A 138 -18.45 -36.06 -11.10
C PHE A 138 -18.79 -35.99 -12.58
N ARG A 139 -19.91 -36.60 -12.94
CA ARG A 139 -20.56 -36.45 -14.24
C ARG A 139 -21.11 -35.02 -14.38
N PRO A 140 -21.28 -34.52 -15.62
CA PRO A 140 -21.77 -33.17 -15.89
C PRO A 140 -23.18 -32.83 -15.34
N HIS A 141 -23.92 -33.81 -14.80
CA HIS A 141 -25.29 -33.60 -14.31
C HIS A 141 -25.38 -33.05 -12.88
N THR A 142 -24.32 -33.14 -12.07
CA THR A 142 -24.30 -32.59 -10.71
C THR A 142 -23.37 -31.39 -10.69
N SER A 143 -23.88 -30.22 -10.29
CA SER A 143 -23.03 -29.02 -10.19
C SER A 143 -21.92 -29.23 -9.16
N ILE A 144 -20.67 -29.15 -9.61
CA ILE A 144 -19.46 -29.23 -8.76
C ILE A 144 -19.55 -28.18 -7.63
N ALA A 145 -20.18 -27.02 -7.90
CA ALA A 145 -20.41 -25.98 -6.89
C ALA A 145 -21.28 -26.48 -5.73
N GLU A 146 -22.36 -27.22 -5.97
CA GLU A 146 -23.21 -27.76 -4.88
C GLU A 146 -22.46 -28.72 -3.96
N GLN A 147 -21.52 -29.47 -4.52
CA GLN A 147 -20.69 -30.40 -3.78
C GLN A 147 -19.70 -29.65 -2.90
N TYR A 148 -18.99 -28.67 -3.46
CA TYR A 148 -18.12 -27.82 -2.67
C TYR A 148 -18.89 -27.05 -1.59
N LYS A 149 -20.08 -26.51 -1.89
CA LYS A 149 -20.94 -25.88 -0.87
C LYS A 149 -21.27 -26.85 0.26
N THR A 150 -21.61 -28.09 -0.07
CA THR A 150 -21.86 -29.14 0.93
C THR A 150 -20.63 -29.34 1.82
N LEU A 151 -19.45 -29.51 1.22
CA LEU A 151 -18.20 -29.72 1.95
C LEU A 151 -17.84 -28.52 2.84
N LEU A 152 -17.96 -27.29 2.31
CA LEU A 152 -17.63 -26.05 2.99
C LEU A 152 -18.63 -25.65 4.08
N SER A 153 -19.92 -25.95 3.89
CA SER A 153 -20.96 -25.70 4.88
C SER A 153 -20.68 -26.47 6.17
N ILE A 154 -20.21 -27.72 6.06
CA ILE A 154 -19.83 -28.52 7.23
C ILE A 154 -18.79 -27.80 8.10
N ALA A 155 -17.83 -27.13 7.47
CA ALA A 155 -16.78 -26.42 8.17
C ALA A 155 -17.19 -25.01 8.62
N GLY A 156 -18.19 -24.39 7.96
CA GLY A 156 -18.70 -23.05 8.27
C GLY A 156 -19.45 -22.95 9.60
N LEU A 157 -19.69 -24.07 10.27
CA LEU A 157 -20.51 -24.17 11.47
C LEU A 157 -19.70 -23.87 12.76
N ARG A 158 -18.60 -23.11 12.62
CA ARG A 158 -17.74 -22.62 13.71
C ARG A 158 -18.42 -21.59 14.64
N LYS A 159 -19.69 -21.20 14.39
CA LYS A 159 -20.38 -20.14 15.14
C LYS A 159 -20.77 -20.49 16.57
N HIS A 160 -20.71 -21.75 17.00
CA HIS A 160 -21.45 -22.19 18.19
C HIS A 160 -20.66 -22.78 19.37
N ASP A 161 -19.33 -22.91 19.29
CA ASP A 161 -18.52 -23.20 20.49
C ASP A 161 -17.06 -22.80 20.26
N GLU A 162 -16.49 -21.95 21.14
CA GLU A 162 -15.18 -21.32 20.92
C GLU A 162 -13.99 -22.31 20.95
N ALA A 163 -14.17 -23.51 21.54
CA ALA A 163 -13.03 -24.38 21.86
C ALA A 163 -12.84 -25.60 20.93
N GLY A 164 -13.91 -26.16 20.35
CA GLY A 164 -13.85 -27.48 19.69
C GLY A 164 -13.67 -27.41 18.17
N PRO A 165 -14.72 -27.11 17.39
CA PRO A 165 -14.69 -27.13 15.92
C PRO A 165 -13.69 -26.15 15.31
N ARG A 166 -13.52 -24.98 15.93
CA ARG A 166 -12.52 -23.99 15.51
C ARG A 166 -11.10 -24.54 15.63
N LYS A 167 -10.79 -25.22 16.74
CA LYS A 167 -9.47 -25.82 16.97
C LYS A 167 -9.20 -26.91 15.93
N LEU A 168 -10.15 -27.81 15.72
CA LEU A 168 -10.07 -28.88 14.71
C LEU A 168 -9.74 -28.34 13.33
N ALA A 169 -10.55 -27.40 12.81
CA ALA A 169 -10.34 -26.88 11.47
C ALA A 169 -9.03 -26.07 11.37
N SER A 170 -8.64 -25.34 12.42
CA SER A 170 -7.37 -24.60 12.44
C SER A 170 -6.14 -25.51 12.46
N THR A 171 -6.25 -26.72 13.01
CA THR A 171 -5.15 -27.70 13.12
C THR A 171 -5.14 -28.72 12.00
N SER A 172 -6.17 -28.75 11.16
CA SER A 172 -6.31 -29.79 10.13
C SER A 172 -5.61 -29.37 8.85
N THR A 173 -4.65 -30.17 8.45
CA THR A 173 -3.92 -29.97 7.20
C THR A 173 -4.81 -30.26 6.00
N GLY A 174 -4.65 -29.53 4.91
CA GLY A 174 -5.35 -29.76 3.64
C GLY A 174 -6.76 -29.17 3.55
N TRP A 175 -7.37 -28.71 4.64
CA TRP A 175 -8.68 -28.05 4.58
C TRP A 175 -8.65 -26.79 3.69
N ARG A 176 -7.63 -25.95 3.85
CA ARG A 176 -7.49 -24.71 3.06
C ARG A 176 -7.20 -24.98 1.59
N ILE A 177 -6.54 -26.10 1.29
CA ILE A 177 -6.33 -26.55 -0.09
C ILE A 177 -7.71 -26.76 -0.74
N LEU A 178 -8.64 -27.44 -0.07
CA LEU A 178 -9.99 -27.65 -0.58
C LEU A 178 -10.75 -26.33 -0.75
N VAL A 179 -10.76 -25.47 0.28
CA VAL A 179 -11.43 -24.16 0.24
C VAL A 179 -10.97 -23.36 -0.98
N THR A 180 -9.67 -23.34 -1.24
CA THR A 180 -9.12 -22.58 -2.35
C THR A 180 -9.39 -23.24 -3.70
N ARG A 181 -9.39 -24.59 -3.79
CA ARG A 181 -9.76 -25.31 -5.02
C ARG A 181 -11.21 -25.11 -5.41
N ALA A 182 -12.10 -24.98 -4.43
CA ALA A 182 -13.52 -24.69 -4.66
C ALA A 182 -13.76 -23.30 -5.24
N TRP A 183 -12.82 -22.38 -4.99
CA TRP A 183 -13.03 -20.96 -5.20
C TRP A 183 -13.16 -20.54 -6.66
N PRO A 184 -12.30 -20.98 -7.59
CA PRO A 184 -12.50 -20.71 -9.01
C PRO A 184 -13.85 -21.22 -9.53
N VAL A 185 -14.31 -22.37 -9.05
CA VAL A 185 -15.61 -22.94 -9.45
C VAL A 185 -16.75 -22.00 -9.05
N PHE A 186 -16.73 -21.45 -7.84
CA PHE A 186 -17.77 -20.51 -7.42
C PHE A 186 -17.72 -19.18 -8.16
N LEU A 187 -16.53 -18.70 -8.53
CA LEU A 187 -16.38 -17.50 -9.35
C LEU A 187 -16.95 -17.72 -10.75
N GLU A 188 -16.62 -18.86 -11.37
CA GLU A 188 -17.10 -19.23 -12.70
C GLU A 188 -18.62 -19.41 -12.73
N THR A 189 -19.20 -19.99 -11.68
CA THR A 189 -20.66 -20.21 -11.60
C THR A 189 -21.44 -19.05 -10.96
N ALA A 190 -20.77 -17.95 -10.59
CA ALA A 190 -21.35 -16.84 -9.82
C ALA A 190 -22.14 -17.32 -8.58
N ASP A 191 -21.61 -18.32 -7.87
CA ASP A 191 -22.30 -18.92 -6.72
C ASP A 191 -22.05 -18.09 -5.45
N TYR A 192 -22.97 -17.18 -5.16
CA TYR A 192 -22.94 -16.32 -3.98
C TYR A 192 -22.69 -17.08 -2.67
N VAL A 193 -23.39 -18.20 -2.45
CA VAL A 193 -23.29 -18.95 -1.19
C VAL A 193 -21.91 -19.61 -1.08
N GLY A 194 -21.39 -20.15 -2.18
CA GLY A 194 -20.04 -20.70 -2.24
C GLY A 194 -18.97 -19.64 -1.95
N LEU A 195 -19.07 -18.47 -2.59
CA LEU A 195 -18.16 -17.34 -2.34
C LEU A 195 -18.23 -16.87 -0.90
N TRP A 196 -19.43 -16.79 -0.33
CA TRP A 196 -19.62 -16.42 1.08
C TRP A 196 -18.96 -17.41 2.03
N LEU A 197 -19.12 -18.71 1.77
CA LEU A 197 -18.45 -19.75 2.57
C LEU A 197 -16.92 -19.59 2.50
N ASN A 198 -16.35 -19.31 1.31
CA ASN A 198 -14.92 -19.07 1.17
C ASN A 198 -14.45 -17.84 1.93
N THR A 199 -15.12 -16.69 1.77
CA THR A 199 -14.79 -15.47 2.53
C THR A 199 -14.90 -15.71 4.03
N TYR A 200 -15.93 -16.43 4.48
CA TYR A 200 -16.11 -16.76 5.88
C TYR A 200 -14.94 -17.60 6.44
N HIS A 201 -14.45 -18.58 5.67
CA HIS A 201 -13.27 -19.38 6.05
C HIS A 201 -11.99 -18.54 6.16
N LEU A 202 -11.76 -17.64 5.19
CA LEU A 202 -10.65 -16.69 5.29
C LEU A 202 -10.77 -15.84 6.54
N TRP A 203 -11.93 -15.23 6.76
CA TRP A 203 -12.17 -14.38 7.92
C TRP A 203 -11.88 -15.14 9.21
N LEU A 204 -12.28 -16.41 9.33
CA LEU A 204 -11.98 -17.20 10.52
C LEU A 204 -10.49 -17.46 10.74
N ASP A 205 -9.74 -17.69 9.67
CA ASP A 205 -8.31 -17.98 9.70
C ASP A 205 -7.48 -16.71 9.93
N PHE A 206 -7.94 -15.56 9.45
CA PHE A 206 -7.19 -14.30 9.46
C PHE A 206 -7.68 -13.27 10.47
N ALA A 207 -8.94 -13.28 10.94
CA ALA A 207 -9.48 -12.21 11.79
C ALA A 207 -8.83 -12.05 13.18
N LYS A 208 -8.08 -13.04 13.70
CA LYS A 208 -7.49 -13.00 15.04
C LYS A 208 -5.96 -12.76 15.08
N PRO A 209 -5.15 -13.37 14.21
CA PRO A 209 -3.72 -13.12 14.28
C PRO A 209 -3.36 -11.81 13.58
N SER A 210 -2.47 -11.04 14.20
CA SER A 210 -1.85 -9.87 13.59
C SER A 210 -0.99 -10.25 12.38
N THR A 211 -0.58 -11.52 12.27
CA THR A 211 0.20 -12.06 11.16
C THR A 211 -0.47 -13.27 10.50
N ILE A 212 -0.22 -13.47 9.21
CA ILE A 212 -0.63 -14.68 8.50
C ILE A 212 0.31 -15.83 8.92
N PRO A 213 -0.19 -16.95 9.49
CA PRO A 213 0.65 -18.13 9.68
C PRO A 213 1.10 -18.68 8.31
N GLU A 214 2.42 -18.83 8.10
CA GLU A 214 2.98 -19.31 6.82
C GLU A 214 2.34 -20.63 6.36
N VAL A 215 2.16 -21.57 7.28
CA VAL A 215 1.50 -22.86 7.00
C VAL A 215 0.10 -22.69 6.41
N PHE A 216 -0.66 -21.68 6.84
CA PHE A 216 -2.00 -21.46 6.30
C PHE A 216 -1.90 -20.95 4.86
N LEU A 217 -0.98 -20.00 4.64
CA LEU A 217 -0.77 -19.39 3.33
C LEU A 217 -0.27 -20.41 2.30
N ASP A 218 0.64 -21.31 2.69
CA ASP A 218 1.13 -22.39 1.83
C ASP A 218 0.00 -23.32 1.37
N GLU A 219 -0.96 -23.64 2.24
CA GLU A 219 -2.11 -24.44 1.87
C GLU A 219 -3.08 -23.70 0.94
N TYR A 220 -3.30 -22.39 1.15
CA TYR A 220 -4.08 -21.56 0.22
C TYR A 220 -3.40 -21.52 -1.15
N VAL A 221 -2.09 -21.28 -1.19
CA VAL A 221 -1.29 -21.27 -2.43
C VAL A 221 -1.34 -22.63 -3.14
N LEU A 222 -1.17 -23.73 -2.41
CA LEU A 222 -1.25 -25.08 -2.98
C LEU A 222 -2.66 -25.40 -3.52
N GLY A 223 -3.71 -24.93 -2.85
CA GLY A 223 -5.09 -25.06 -3.33
C GLY A 223 -5.40 -24.21 -4.56
N ALA A 224 -4.75 -23.05 -4.71
CA ALA A 224 -4.94 -22.14 -5.84
C ALA A 224 -4.30 -22.61 -7.15
N GLY A 225 -3.28 -23.47 -7.08
CA GLY A 225 -2.47 -23.86 -8.25
C GLY A 225 -0.99 -24.10 -7.94
N GLY A 226 -0.55 -23.78 -6.72
CA GLY A 226 0.81 -24.00 -6.25
C GLY A 226 1.70 -22.76 -6.34
N SER A 227 1.19 -21.62 -6.82
CA SER A 227 1.93 -20.36 -6.84
C SER A 227 1.17 -19.20 -6.20
N PHE A 228 1.92 -18.21 -5.70
CA PHE A 228 1.35 -16.95 -5.21
C PHE A 228 0.61 -16.18 -6.31
N ALA A 229 1.00 -16.35 -7.57
CA ALA A 229 0.31 -15.74 -8.71
C ALA A 229 -1.10 -16.31 -8.86
N ASP A 230 -1.26 -17.64 -8.82
CA ASP A 230 -2.57 -18.28 -8.92
C ASP A 230 -3.49 -17.85 -7.77
N PHE A 231 -2.94 -17.80 -6.54
CA PHE A 231 -3.71 -17.35 -5.39
C PHE A 231 -4.10 -15.87 -5.49
N ALA A 232 -3.20 -15.00 -5.92
CA ALA A 232 -3.49 -13.59 -6.18
C ALA A 232 -4.58 -13.43 -7.26
N THR A 233 -4.56 -14.22 -8.34
CA THR A 233 -5.59 -14.22 -9.38
C THR A 233 -6.96 -14.56 -8.80
N ILE A 234 -7.08 -15.56 -7.92
CA ILE A 234 -8.35 -15.90 -7.27
C ILE A 234 -8.85 -14.75 -6.37
N LEU A 235 -7.94 -14.14 -5.59
CA LEU A 235 -8.29 -13.02 -4.71
C LEU A 235 -8.77 -11.80 -5.50
N VAL A 236 -8.06 -11.43 -6.57
CA VAL A 236 -8.41 -10.29 -7.42
C VAL A 236 -9.73 -10.58 -8.15
N ALA A 237 -9.92 -11.77 -8.71
CA ALA A 237 -11.17 -12.14 -9.38
C ALA A 237 -12.38 -12.15 -8.41
N HIS A 238 -12.18 -12.53 -7.14
CA HIS A 238 -13.22 -12.37 -6.12
C HIS A 238 -13.58 -10.91 -5.92
N LEU A 239 -12.59 -10.03 -5.76
CA LEU A 239 -12.83 -8.61 -5.57
C LEU A 239 -13.48 -7.95 -6.79
N GLU A 240 -13.11 -8.38 -8.01
CA GLU A 240 -13.76 -7.94 -9.25
C GLU A 240 -15.21 -8.40 -9.34
N TYR A 241 -15.52 -9.64 -8.94
CA TYR A 241 -16.90 -10.15 -8.87
C TYR A 241 -17.81 -9.26 -8.00
N MET A 242 -17.25 -8.56 -7.01
CA MET A 242 -17.99 -7.63 -6.15
C MET A 242 -18.32 -6.29 -6.81
N ILE A 243 -17.71 -5.99 -7.96
CA ILE A 243 -17.90 -4.74 -8.70
C ILE A 243 -18.95 -4.99 -9.79
N PRO A 244 -20.15 -4.36 -9.71
CA PRO A 244 -21.18 -4.56 -10.72
C PRO A 244 -20.74 -3.96 -12.07
N GLU A 245 -21.00 -4.66 -13.17
CA GLU A 245 -20.68 -4.20 -14.54
C GLU A 245 -21.58 -3.05 -15.05
N GLY A 246 -22.45 -2.49 -14.21
CA GLY A 246 -23.54 -1.58 -14.63
C GLY A 246 -23.98 -0.58 -13.57
N ASP A 247 -25.28 -0.53 -13.29
CA ASP A 247 -25.86 0.43 -12.35
C ASP A 247 -25.43 0.09 -10.92
N TRP A 248 -24.57 0.95 -10.36
CA TRP A 248 -24.08 0.86 -8.99
C TRP A 248 -25.23 0.83 -7.95
N ASN A 249 -26.44 1.28 -8.29
CA ASN A 249 -27.60 1.25 -7.39
C ASN A 249 -28.16 -0.16 -7.13
N GLU A 250 -27.89 -1.12 -8.02
CA GLU A 250 -28.36 -2.52 -7.92
C GLU A 250 -27.54 -3.36 -6.94
N LEU A 251 -26.43 -2.81 -6.42
CA LEU A 251 -25.59 -3.52 -5.48
C LEU A 251 -26.33 -3.81 -4.17
N ASP A 252 -26.45 -5.09 -3.83
CA ASP A 252 -26.86 -5.51 -2.50
C ASP A 252 -25.72 -5.27 -1.50
N VAL A 253 -25.88 -4.24 -0.68
CA VAL A 253 -24.97 -3.88 0.41
C VAL A 253 -24.70 -5.07 1.34
N THR A 254 -25.71 -5.91 1.57
CA THR A 254 -25.59 -7.11 2.42
C THR A 254 -24.57 -8.08 1.82
N THR A 255 -24.65 -8.30 0.52
CA THR A 255 -23.70 -9.12 -0.26
C THR A 255 -22.28 -8.58 -0.12
N VAL A 256 -22.08 -7.26 -0.26
CA VAL A 256 -20.75 -6.65 -0.09
C VAL A 256 -20.22 -6.83 1.32
N GLY A 257 -21.03 -6.53 2.34
CA GLY A 257 -20.62 -6.69 3.74
C GLY A 257 -20.27 -8.14 4.12
N GLN A 258 -20.82 -9.12 3.40
CA GLN A 258 -20.60 -10.55 3.64
C GLN A 258 -19.41 -11.14 2.86
N LEU A 259 -19.18 -10.70 1.62
CA LEU A 259 -18.16 -11.28 0.74
C LEU A 259 -16.80 -10.56 0.80
N LEU A 260 -16.79 -9.29 1.19
CA LEU A 260 -15.61 -8.44 1.11
C LEU A 260 -14.59 -8.60 2.27
N PRO A 261 -14.99 -8.66 3.55
CA PRO A 261 -14.04 -8.47 4.66
C PRO A 261 -12.93 -9.52 4.73
N GLY A 262 -13.26 -10.80 4.53
CA GLY A 262 -12.29 -11.89 4.62
C GLY A 262 -11.23 -11.83 3.52
N VAL A 263 -11.63 -11.48 2.29
CA VAL A 263 -10.72 -11.34 1.15
C VAL A 263 -9.83 -10.12 1.30
N LEU A 264 -10.40 -8.99 1.71
CA LEU A 264 -9.63 -7.77 1.98
C LEU A 264 -8.62 -7.95 3.10
N ASP A 265 -8.98 -8.62 4.20
CA ASP A 265 -8.05 -8.84 5.31
C ASP A 265 -6.82 -9.65 4.87
N VAL A 266 -7.02 -10.66 4.01
CA VAL A 266 -5.92 -11.43 3.39
C VAL A 266 -5.08 -10.54 2.48
N CYS A 267 -5.71 -9.74 1.61
CA CYS A 267 -5.00 -8.82 0.72
C CYS A 267 -4.20 -7.78 1.51
N ALA A 268 -4.79 -7.18 2.55
CA ALA A 268 -4.16 -6.18 3.41
C ALA A 268 -2.92 -6.77 4.10
N LYS A 269 -3.06 -7.93 4.75
CA LYS A 269 -1.94 -8.62 5.42
C LYS A 269 -0.91 -9.11 4.42
N GLY A 270 -1.33 -9.67 3.29
CA GLY A 270 -0.45 -10.12 2.22
C GLY A 270 0.39 -8.98 1.66
N LEU A 271 -0.24 -7.84 1.38
CA LEU A 271 0.45 -6.63 0.95
C LEU A 271 1.41 -6.14 2.04
N ALA A 272 0.99 -6.05 3.30
CA ALA A 272 1.80 -5.49 4.37
C ALA A 272 2.99 -6.39 4.76
N GLN A 273 2.80 -7.71 4.82
CA GLN A 273 3.68 -8.62 5.55
C GLN A 273 4.36 -9.67 4.68
N HIS A 274 3.88 -9.95 3.46
CA HIS A 274 4.38 -11.07 2.66
C HIS A 274 4.82 -10.63 1.25
N GLU A 275 6.12 -10.48 1.03
CA GLU A 275 6.70 -9.91 -0.20
C GLU A 275 6.27 -10.64 -1.49
N GLN A 276 6.20 -11.98 -1.47
CA GLN A 276 5.82 -12.77 -2.65
C GLN A 276 4.35 -12.57 -3.03
N LEU A 277 3.42 -12.69 -2.07
CA LEU A 277 2.00 -12.40 -2.28
C LEU A 277 1.76 -10.93 -2.65
N SER A 278 2.45 -9.99 -1.99
CA SER A 278 2.40 -8.56 -2.31
C SER A 278 2.77 -8.31 -3.78
N SER A 279 3.88 -8.89 -4.24
CA SER A 279 4.34 -8.79 -5.62
C SER A 279 3.35 -9.43 -6.61
N ALA A 280 2.77 -10.58 -6.25
CA ALA A 280 1.78 -11.28 -7.06
C ALA A 280 0.48 -10.48 -7.19
N LEU A 281 -0.09 -9.97 -6.09
CA LEU A 281 -1.30 -9.13 -6.10
C LEU A 281 -1.12 -7.89 -6.98
N ILE A 282 0.02 -7.23 -6.86
CA ILE A 282 0.36 -6.07 -7.69
C ILE A 282 0.48 -6.45 -9.16
N ALA A 283 1.15 -7.56 -9.46
CA ALA A 283 1.34 -8.02 -10.84
C ALA A 283 0.02 -8.41 -11.53
N VAL A 284 -0.95 -8.92 -10.77
CA VAL A 284 -2.28 -9.30 -11.27
C VAL A 284 -3.20 -8.08 -11.48
N GLY A 285 -2.88 -6.92 -10.90
CA GLY A 285 -3.69 -5.70 -11.06
C GLY A 285 -4.67 -5.44 -9.92
N ILE A 286 -4.27 -5.70 -8.67
CA ILE A 286 -5.11 -5.41 -7.50
C ILE A 286 -5.46 -3.91 -7.34
N ILE A 287 -4.65 -3.00 -7.90
CA ILE A 287 -4.79 -1.55 -7.66
C ILE A 287 -6.07 -0.97 -8.28
N PRO A 288 -6.36 -1.15 -9.58
CA PRO A 288 -7.62 -0.72 -10.18
C PRO A 288 -8.83 -1.27 -9.43
N VAL A 289 -8.78 -2.55 -9.06
CA VAL A 289 -9.86 -3.24 -8.35
C VAL A 289 -10.11 -2.62 -6.98
N LEU A 290 -9.06 -2.36 -6.19
CA LEU A 290 -9.19 -1.67 -4.91
C LEU A 290 -9.68 -0.23 -5.08
N THR A 291 -9.24 0.50 -6.11
CA THR A 291 -9.73 1.85 -6.39
C THR A 291 -11.22 1.84 -6.74
N HIS A 292 -11.68 0.92 -7.59
CA HIS A 292 -13.09 0.79 -7.93
C HIS A 292 -13.93 0.38 -6.71
N LEU A 293 -13.42 -0.51 -5.85
CA LEU A 293 -14.07 -0.84 -4.58
C LEU A 293 -14.14 0.37 -3.64
N CYS A 294 -13.09 1.20 -3.57
CA CYS A 294 -13.14 2.46 -2.84
C CYS A 294 -14.24 3.36 -3.40
N PHE A 295 -14.32 3.54 -4.72
CA PHE A 295 -15.36 4.33 -5.36
C PHE A 295 -16.76 3.80 -5.00
N LEU A 296 -16.98 2.49 -5.18
CA LEU A 296 -18.24 1.80 -4.92
C LEU A 296 -18.70 1.97 -3.47
N LEU A 297 -17.81 1.75 -2.50
CA LEU A 297 -18.13 1.90 -1.08
C LEU A 297 -18.38 3.36 -0.71
N GLY A 298 -17.65 4.31 -1.32
CA GLY A 298 -17.89 5.74 -1.12
C GLY A 298 -19.25 6.17 -1.68
N TYR A 299 -19.63 5.65 -2.85
CA TYR A 299 -20.92 5.91 -3.49
C TYR A 299 -22.09 5.37 -2.64
N GLN A 300 -21.93 4.18 -2.07
CA GLN A 300 -22.97 3.54 -1.26
C GLN A 300 -22.99 4.02 0.21
N ALA A 301 -22.02 4.81 0.66
CA ALA A 301 -21.79 5.05 2.09
C ALA A 301 -22.98 5.67 2.85
N GLU A 302 -23.88 6.40 2.18
CA GLU A 302 -25.14 6.87 2.80
C GLU A 302 -26.15 5.74 3.12
N ARG A 303 -26.06 4.61 2.39
CA ARG A 303 -26.91 3.40 2.55
C ARG A 303 -26.25 2.31 3.39
N LEU A 304 -24.94 2.40 3.60
CA LEU A 304 -24.12 1.43 4.30
C LEU A 304 -24.40 1.41 5.82
N ALA A 305 -24.41 0.23 6.43
CA ALA A 305 -24.46 0.11 7.88
C ALA A 305 -23.10 0.44 8.51
N SER A 306 -23.01 0.59 9.84
CA SER A 306 -21.75 0.89 10.53
C SER A 306 -20.64 -0.16 10.29
N THR A 307 -21.02 -1.42 10.10
CA THR A 307 -20.07 -2.50 9.75
C THR A 307 -19.41 -2.29 8.40
N ASP A 308 -20.12 -1.67 7.45
CA ASP A 308 -19.61 -1.45 6.11
C ASP A 308 -18.68 -0.24 6.04
N GLN A 309 -18.80 0.72 6.98
CA GLN A 309 -17.83 1.80 7.16
C GLN A 309 -16.44 1.26 7.55
N ALA A 310 -16.37 0.20 8.35
CA ALA A 310 -15.10 -0.45 8.67
C ALA A 310 -14.47 -1.09 7.41
N ASN A 311 -15.30 -1.65 6.53
CA ASN A 311 -14.85 -2.20 5.26
C ASN A 311 -14.32 -1.09 4.33
N ALA A 312 -14.98 0.06 4.27
CA ALA A 312 -14.50 1.22 3.52
C ALA A 312 -13.10 1.69 3.98
N SER A 313 -12.88 1.80 5.30
CA SER A 313 -11.56 2.11 5.85
C SER A 313 -10.53 1.04 5.48
N LEU A 314 -10.91 -0.24 5.58
CA LEU A 314 -10.03 -1.36 5.25
C LEU A 314 -9.62 -1.37 3.77
N VAL A 315 -10.53 -1.09 2.82
CA VAL A 315 -10.18 -0.99 1.40
C VAL A 315 -9.18 0.15 1.18
N LEU A 316 -9.45 1.34 1.74
CA LEU A 316 -8.54 2.49 1.61
C LEU A 316 -7.15 2.21 2.19
N GLU A 317 -7.09 1.62 3.38
CA GLU A 317 -5.83 1.22 4.02
C GLU A 317 -5.07 0.15 3.21
N THR A 318 -5.80 -0.80 2.62
CA THR A 318 -5.26 -1.82 1.73
C THR A 318 -4.69 -1.19 0.45
N LEU A 319 -5.40 -0.24 -0.15
CA LEU A 319 -4.96 0.50 -1.32
C LEU A 319 -3.70 1.32 -1.02
N ILE A 320 -3.68 2.05 0.10
CA ILE A 320 -2.48 2.78 0.56
C ILE A 320 -1.30 1.83 0.75
N SER A 321 -1.53 0.68 1.37
CA SER A 321 -0.50 -0.34 1.57
C SER A 321 0.06 -0.86 0.25
N ALA A 322 -0.77 -0.99 -0.80
CA ALA A 322 -0.33 -1.34 -2.14
C ALA A 322 0.49 -0.21 -2.81
N LEU A 323 0.03 1.04 -2.66
CA LEU A 323 0.70 2.23 -3.20
C LEU A 323 2.04 2.52 -2.51
N ALA A 324 2.20 2.16 -1.24
CA ALA A 324 3.43 2.35 -0.47
C ALA A 324 4.58 1.41 -0.88
N LYS A 325 4.32 0.37 -1.68
CA LYS A 325 5.33 -0.61 -2.08
C LYS A 325 6.32 -0.03 -3.11
N ALA A 326 7.49 -0.64 -3.25
CA ALA A 326 8.54 -0.22 -4.19
C ALA A 326 8.02 -0.11 -5.63
N ASN A 327 8.39 0.91 -6.40
CA ASN A 327 7.75 1.28 -7.68
C ASN A 327 6.32 1.80 -7.53
N SER A 328 6.10 2.68 -6.55
CA SER A 328 4.82 3.36 -6.30
C SER A 328 4.33 4.26 -7.44
N ARG A 329 5.23 4.79 -8.28
CA ARG A 329 4.84 5.74 -9.36
C ARG A 329 3.87 5.15 -10.40
N PRO A 330 4.16 4.04 -11.10
CA PRO A 330 3.22 3.46 -12.06
C PRO A 330 1.89 3.06 -11.41
N ARG A 331 1.95 2.58 -10.16
CA ARG A 331 0.78 2.17 -9.38
C ARG A 331 -0.11 3.33 -9.01
N LEU A 332 0.49 4.47 -8.66
CA LEU A 332 -0.26 5.68 -8.40
C LEU A 332 -0.92 6.20 -9.67
N VAL A 333 -0.24 6.16 -10.82
CA VAL A 333 -0.85 6.48 -12.12
C VAL A 333 -2.04 5.56 -12.40
N GLU A 334 -1.87 4.25 -12.23
CA GLU A 334 -2.93 3.26 -12.40
C GLU A 334 -4.12 3.50 -11.47
N ALA A 335 -3.88 3.82 -10.18
CA ALA A 335 -4.94 4.17 -9.25
C ALA A 335 -5.67 5.46 -9.66
N LEU A 336 -4.94 6.50 -10.08
CA LEU A 336 -5.53 7.75 -10.56
C LEU A 336 -6.36 7.56 -11.82
N ASP A 337 -5.83 6.82 -12.80
CA ASP A 337 -6.54 6.45 -14.03
C ASP A 337 -7.82 5.63 -13.75
N SER A 338 -7.87 4.96 -12.59
CA SER A 338 -9.03 4.18 -12.11
C SER A 338 -10.01 4.98 -11.24
N GLY A 339 -9.90 6.32 -11.17
CA GLY A 339 -10.84 7.16 -10.44
C GLY A 339 -10.56 7.33 -8.94
N LEU A 340 -9.29 7.28 -8.52
CA LEU A 340 -8.92 7.47 -7.11
C LEU A 340 -9.45 8.78 -6.53
N LEU A 341 -9.39 9.90 -7.26
CA LEU A 341 -9.83 11.19 -6.74
C LEU A 341 -11.35 11.26 -6.58
N ASP A 342 -12.11 10.63 -7.48
CA ASP A 342 -13.57 10.48 -7.36
C ASP A 342 -13.92 9.70 -6.10
N ALA A 343 -13.24 8.57 -5.86
CA ALA A 343 -13.43 7.77 -4.67
C ALA A 343 -13.20 8.59 -3.38
N LEU A 344 -12.14 9.41 -3.32
CA LEU A 344 -11.87 10.27 -2.15
C LEU A 344 -12.97 11.30 -1.92
N CYS A 345 -13.50 11.92 -2.98
CA CYS A 345 -14.59 12.89 -2.88
C CYS A 345 -15.88 12.23 -2.38
N LEU A 346 -16.19 11.03 -2.88
CA LEU A 346 -17.36 10.27 -2.43
C LEU A 346 -17.27 9.88 -0.95
N HIS A 347 -16.12 9.35 -0.51
CA HIS A 347 -15.91 9.06 0.91
C HIS A 347 -16.04 10.33 1.75
N ALA A 348 -15.33 11.40 1.39
CA ALA A 348 -15.40 12.66 2.15
C ALA A 348 -16.84 13.19 2.28
N ARG A 349 -17.61 13.17 1.18
CA ARG A 349 -19.01 13.58 1.16
C ARG A 349 -19.87 12.72 2.08
N ALA A 350 -19.78 11.40 1.96
CA ALA A 350 -20.61 10.49 2.74
C ALA A 350 -20.40 10.66 4.25
N TYR A 351 -19.20 11.11 4.64
CA TYR A 351 -18.86 11.31 6.04
C TYR A 351 -19.03 12.76 6.53
N ALA A 352 -19.31 13.74 5.66
CA ALA A 352 -19.46 15.15 6.02
C ALA A 352 -20.60 15.42 7.03
N GLY A 353 -21.56 14.50 7.19
CA GLY A 353 -22.71 14.58 8.10
C GLY A 353 -22.43 14.40 9.60
N GLY A 354 -21.18 14.58 10.06
CA GLY A 354 -20.82 14.57 11.48
C GLY A 354 -20.57 13.19 12.09
N SER A 355 -20.56 12.14 11.28
CA SER A 355 -20.22 10.77 11.69
C SER A 355 -19.03 10.20 10.90
N THR A 356 -18.17 11.08 10.36
CA THR A 356 -16.86 10.63 9.84
C THR A 356 -16.16 9.85 10.92
N SER A 357 -15.91 8.57 10.67
CA SER A 357 -14.94 7.85 11.49
C SER A 357 -13.62 8.60 11.36
N ALA A 358 -13.08 9.10 12.46
CA ALA A 358 -11.74 9.73 12.48
C ALA A 358 -10.65 8.80 11.90
N ALA A 359 -10.92 7.51 11.72
CA ALA A 359 -10.08 6.61 10.94
C ALA A 359 -10.08 6.97 9.44
N VAL A 360 -11.26 7.06 8.81
CA VAL A 360 -11.37 7.35 7.36
C VAL A 360 -10.77 8.71 7.03
N GLU A 361 -11.03 9.73 7.83
CA GLU A 361 -10.41 11.06 7.66
C GLU A 361 -8.88 10.97 7.69
N ARG A 362 -8.30 10.32 8.72
CA ARG A 362 -6.84 10.15 8.83
C ARG A 362 -6.27 9.38 7.65
N THR A 363 -6.99 8.38 7.14
CA THR A 363 -6.59 7.59 5.98
C THR A 363 -6.58 8.44 4.71
N ILE A 364 -7.61 9.28 4.47
CA ILE A 364 -7.65 10.20 3.32
C ILE A 364 -6.55 11.26 3.42
N LEU A 365 -6.36 11.88 4.58
CA LEU A 365 -5.26 12.83 4.81
C LEU A 365 -3.90 12.17 4.57
N GLY A 366 -3.71 10.97 5.12
CA GLY A 366 -2.49 10.20 4.92
C GLY A 366 -2.23 9.89 3.45
N LEU A 367 -3.26 9.58 2.66
CA LEU A 367 -3.14 9.39 1.23
C LEU A 367 -2.73 10.70 0.51
N ILE A 368 -3.39 11.82 0.80
CA ILE A 368 -3.07 13.11 0.18
C ILE A 368 -1.64 13.53 0.52
N ASP A 369 -1.29 13.54 1.80
CA ASP A 369 -0.04 14.11 2.29
C ASP A 369 1.16 13.19 2.06
N ASN A 370 1.01 11.88 2.24
CA ASN A 370 2.13 10.94 2.18
C ASN A 370 2.24 10.20 0.85
N HIS A 371 1.18 10.15 0.04
CA HIS A 371 1.17 9.35 -1.20
C HIS A 371 0.86 10.15 -2.47
N LEU A 372 0.09 11.24 -2.42
CA LEU A 372 -0.14 12.09 -3.60
C LEU A 372 0.89 13.22 -3.68
N LEU A 373 1.00 14.01 -2.61
CA LEU A 373 1.85 15.20 -2.56
C LEU A 373 3.33 14.92 -2.88
N PRO A 374 3.98 13.88 -2.34
CA PRO A 374 5.39 13.62 -2.65
C PRO A 374 5.63 13.25 -4.11
N PHE A 375 4.58 12.82 -4.83
CA PHE A 375 4.71 12.33 -6.20
C PHE A 375 4.41 13.39 -7.27
N ILE A 376 3.95 14.59 -6.90
CA ILE A 376 3.72 15.71 -7.84
C ILE A 376 5.00 16.18 -8.54
N VAL A 377 6.17 15.78 -8.02
CA VAL A 377 7.48 16.09 -8.60
C VAL A 377 7.78 15.24 -9.83
N PHE A 378 7.05 14.14 -10.04
CA PHE A 378 7.16 13.29 -11.22
C PHE A 378 6.21 13.78 -12.29
N ARG A 379 6.74 14.01 -13.48
CA ARG A 379 5.96 14.53 -14.61
C ARG A 379 4.82 13.58 -14.96
N SER A 380 5.08 12.27 -15.02
CA SER A 380 4.06 11.29 -15.40
C SER A 380 2.88 11.25 -14.43
N VAL A 381 3.12 11.46 -13.12
CA VAL A 381 2.07 11.52 -12.11
C VAL A 381 1.38 12.87 -12.16
N LEU A 382 2.14 13.96 -12.27
CA LEU A 382 1.62 15.31 -12.30
C LEU A 382 0.66 15.55 -13.46
N GLU A 383 0.99 15.06 -14.66
CA GLU A 383 0.13 15.17 -15.85
C GLU A 383 -1.22 14.44 -15.64
N VAL A 384 -1.18 13.25 -15.04
CA VAL A 384 -2.38 12.46 -14.70
C VAL A 384 -3.18 13.16 -13.61
N LEU A 385 -2.54 13.59 -12.51
CA LEU A 385 -3.18 14.35 -11.44
C LEU A 385 -3.88 15.61 -11.94
N ALA A 386 -3.24 16.39 -12.80
CA ALA A 386 -3.84 17.61 -13.33
C ALA A 386 -5.11 17.32 -14.15
N ARG A 387 -5.10 16.23 -14.93
CA ARG A 387 -6.26 15.76 -15.68
C ARG A 387 -7.37 15.28 -14.75
N GLU A 388 -7.05 14.43 -13.77
CA GLU A 388 -8.03 13.89 -12.83
C GLU A 388 -8.61 14.95 -11.88
N ILE A 389 -7.82 15.95 -11.46
CA ILE A 389 -8.33 17.11 -10.70
C ILE A 389 -9.33 17.93 -11.52
N ALA A 390 -9.12 18.03 -12.83
CA ALA A 390 -10.07 18.71 -13.70
C ALA A 390 -11.35 17.88 -13.90
N ALA A 391 -11.24 16.55 -14.00
CA ALA A 391 -12.39 15.65 -14.11
C ALA A 391 -13.24 15.64 -12.83
N VAL A 392 -12.60 15.54 -11.65
CA VAL A 392 -13.29 15.47 -10.37
C VAL A 392 -13.98 16.78 -9.98
N ALA A 393 -13.74 17.88 -10.71
CA ALA A 393 -14.44 19.15 -10.51
C ALA A 393 -15.97 19.02 -10.66
N GLU A 394 -16.44 18.02 -11.41
CA GLU A 394 -17.86 17.69 -11.54
C GLU A 394 -18.50 17.29 -10.19
N TRP A 395 -17.73 16.69 -9.27
CA TRP A 395 -18.19 16.32 -7.93
C TRP A 395 -18.23 17.50 -6.95
N ASN A 396 -17.71 18.66 -7.33
CA ASN A 396 -17.48 19.80 -6.45
C ASN A 396 -16.77 19.39 -5.14
N PRO A 397 -15.48 19.02 -5.20
CA PRO A 397 -14.74 18.53 -4.05
C PRO A 397 -14.83 19.45 -2.82
N GLU A 398 -14.87 20.76 -3.02
CA GLU A 398 -15.06 21.74 -1.95
C GLU A 398 -16.36 21.54 -1.16
N GLU A 399 -17.44 21.11 -1.83
CA GLU A 399 -18.67 20.69 -1.16
C GLU A 399 -18.49 19.35 -0.47
N CYS A 400 -17.88 18.36 -1.14
CA CYS A 400 -17.60 17.04 -0.56
C CYS A 400 -16.81 17.13 0.75
N PHE A 401 -15.83 18.03 0.81
CA PHE A 401 -14.98 18.24 1.98
C PHE A 401 -15.54 19.28 2.96
N ARG A 402 -16.67 19.95 2.67
CA ARG A 402 -17.17 21.08 3.50
C ARG A 402 -17.43 20.70 4.96
N GLY A 403 -17.90 19.48 5.21
CA GLY A 403 -18.15 18.99 6.57
C GLY A 403 -16.87 18.73 7.38
N ASN A 404 -15.69 18.79 6.74
CA ASN A 404 -14.40 18.55 7.35
C ASN A 404 -13.39 19.63 6.94
N SER A 405 -13.25 20.67 7.77
CA SER A 405 -12.38 21.82 7.47
C SER A 405 -10.91 21.43 7.28
N HIS A 406 -10.44 20.38 7.97
CA HIS A 406 -9.08 19.90 7.84
C HIS A 406 -8.83 19.25 6.47
N LEU A 407 -9.69 18.33 6.05
CA LEU A 407 -9.64 17.75 4.70
C LEU A 407 -9.74 18.83 3.62
N LEU A 408 -10.65 19.80 3.78
CA LEU A 408 -10.82 20.89 2.83
C LEU A 408 -9.54 21.74 2.70
N GLN A 409 -8.86 22.02 3.82
CA GLN A 409 -7.60 22.76 3.82
C GLN A 409 -6.49 21.98 3.09
N HIS A 410 -6.32 20.70 3.40
CA HIS A 410 -5.32 19.85 2.77
C HIS A 410 -5.59 19.66 1.27
N TRP A 411 -6.85 19.48 0.89
CA TRP A 411 -7.27 19.42 -0.51
C TRP A 411 -6.97 20.72 -1.26
N GLY A 412 -7.31 21.88 -0.68
CA GLY A 412 -6.99 23.18 -1.26
C GLY A 412 -5.49 23.37 -1.48
N HIS A 413 -4.69 23.05 -0.46
CA HIS A 413 -3.23 23.09 -0.56
C HIS A 413 -2.68 22.16 -1.65
N PHE A 414 -3.21 20.94 -1.72
CA PHE A 414 -2.86 19.96 -2.73
C PHE A 414 -3.13 20.46 -4.15
N LYS A 415 -4.34 21.00 -4.41
CA LYS A 415 -4.69 21.56 -5.72
C LYS A 415 -3.80 22.73 -6.12
N ASP A 416 -3.53 23.66 -5.20
CA ASP A 416 -2.66 24.80 -5.45
C ASP A 416 -1.24 24.36 -5.81
N LEU A 417 -0.73 23.34 -5.12
CA LEU A 417 0.58 22.76 -5.43
C LEU A 417 0.60 22.07 -6.80
N VAL A 418 -0.42 21.28 -7.15
CA VAL A 418 -0.51 20.67 -8.49
C VAL A 418 -0.57 21.74 -9.58
N ALA A 419 -1.40 22.77 -9.43
CA ALA A 419 -1.48 23.88 -10.39
C ALA A 419 -0.15 24.63 -10.53
N LYS A 420 0.53 24.90 -9.40
CA LYS A 420 1.87 25.51 -9.40
C LYS A 420 2.88 24.65 -10.14
N GLN A 421 2.92 23.35 -9.87
CA GLN A 421 3.86 22.44 -10.52
C GLN A 421 3.55 22.27 -12.01
N MET A 422 2.28 22.25 -12.41
CA MET A 422 1.87 22.24 -13.81
C MET A 422 2.33 23.49 -14.55
N SER A 423 2.19 24.67 -13.96
CA SER A 423 2.73 25.91 -14.54
C SER A 423 4.25 25.85 -14.74
N LEU A 424 4.99 25.23 -13.81
CA LEU A 424 6.43 25.00 -13.96
C LEU A 424 6.74 24.01 -15.08
N LEU A 425 5.95 22.95 -15.23
CA LEU A 425 6.09 21.97 -16.30
C LEU A 425 5.83 22.61 -17.67
N GLU A 426 4.81 23.43 -17.81
CA GLU A 426 4.52 24.16 -19.06
C GLU A 426 5.67 25.08 -19.45
N LYS A 427 6.19 25.87 -18.49
CA LYS A 427 7.39 26.70 -18.67
C LYS A 427 8.60 25.85 -19.06
N HIS A 428 8.79 24.69 -18.43
CA HIS A 428 9.87 23.76 -18.72
C HIS A 428 9.83 23.24 -20.16
N ILE A 429 8.63 22.87 -20.64
CA ILE A 429 8.39 22.37 -21.99
C ILE A 429 8.62 23.51 -22.99
N ALA A 430 8.07 24.70 -22.75
CA ALA A 430 8.27 25.88 -23.60
C ALA A 430 9.75 26.32 -23.66
N ALA A 431 10.50 26.16 -22.57
CA ALA A 431 11.93 26.50 -22.48
C ALA A 431 12.87 25.40 -23.00
N ALA A 432 12.38 24.18 -23.26
CA ALA A 432 13.20 23.05 -23.70
C ALA A 432 14.12 23.33 -24.91
N PRO A 433 13.71 24.07 -25.97
CA PRO A 433 14.59 24.38 -27.09
C PRO A 433 15.73 25.35 -26.75
N LYS A 434 15.62 26.08 -25.62
CA LYS A 434 16.53 27.17 -25.24
C LYS A 434 17.55 26.78 -24.16
N ARG A 435 17.59 25.52 -23.72
CA ARG A 435 18.49 25.14 -22.61
C ARG A 435 19.95 25.36 -23.00
N MET A 436 20.60 26.20 -22.22
CA MET A 436 22.03 26.44 -22.30
C MET A 436 22.75 25.47 -21.37
N ALA A 437 24.00 25.13 -21.68
CA ALA A 437 24.86 24.35 -20.83
C ALA A 437 26.30 24.82 -20.99
N VAL A 438 27.08 24.66 -19.93
CA VAL A 438 28.51 24.97 -19.90
C VAL A 438 29.30 23.73 -20.34
N CYS A 439 30.41 23.94 -21.04
CA CYS A 439 31.41 22.90 -21.30
C CYS A 439 32.06 22.45 -19.98
N GLN A 440 32.06 21.15 -19.70
CA GLN A 440 32.58 20.63 -18.42
C GLN A 440 34.09 20.56 -18.31
N HIS A 441 34.81 20.89 -19.38
CA HIS A 441 36.23 21.20 -19.27
C HIS A 441 36.39 22.59 -18.64
N LEU A 442 36.80 22.64 -17.37
CA LEU A 442 36.81 23.85 -16.53
C LEU A 442 37.56 25.03 -17.15
N GLU A 443 38.65 24.78 -17.89
CA GLU A 443 39.44 25.83 -18.56
C GLU A 443 38.72 26.43 -19.76
N CYS A 444 37.75 25.72 -20.35
CA CYS A 444 37.03 26.20 -21.53
C CYS A 444 35.89 27.16 -21.18
N GLY A 445 35.06 26.82 -20.18
CA GLY A 445 33.94 27.65 -19.73
C GLY A 445 32.85 27.99 -20.79
N ALA A 446 32.94 27.44 -22.00
CA ALA A 446 32.04 27.83 -23.10
C ALA A 446 30.57 27.53 -22.77
N PHE A 447 29.72 28.54 -22.90
CA PHE A 447 28.29 28.45 -22.67
C PHE A 447 27.54 28.40 -24.02
N LYS A 448 26.91 27.27 -24.33
CA LYS A 448 26.23 27.05 -25.62
C LYS A 448 24.87 26.40 -25.43
N LYS A 449 24.03 26.40 -26.49
CA LYS A 449 22.79 25.61 -26.47
C LYS A 449 23.15 24.15 -26.28
N LYS A 450 22.42 23.44 -25.43
CA LYS A 450 22.68 22.04 -25.06
C LYS A 450 22.77 21.11 -26.27
N ARG A 451 22.01 21.39 -27.34
CA ARG A 451 22.04 20.67 -28.63
C ARG A 451 23.34 20.83 -29.43
N GLU A 452 24.08 21.91 -29.18
CA GLU A 452 25.37 22.22 -29.82
C GLU A 452 26.55 21.60 -29.06
N LEU A 453 26.31 21.10 -27.84
CA LEU A 453 27.32 20.43 -27.03
C LEU A 453 27.32 18.92 -27.31
N LYS A 454 28.52 18.34 -27.33
CA LYS A 454 28.77 16.90 -27.43
C LYS A 454 28.69 16.28 -26.04
N ARG A 455 28.04 15.14 -25.92
CA ARG A 455 27.99 14.37 -24.66
C ARG A 455 29.15 13.39 -24.58
N CYS A 456 29.61 13.06 -23.37
CA CYS A 456 30.46 11.89 -23.19
C CYS A 456 29.74 10.64 -23.73
N SER A 457 30.42 9.86 -24.59
CA SER A 457 29.83 8.67 -25.21
C SER A 457 29.48 7.58 -24.20
N ARG A 458 30.21 7.54 -23.07
CA ARG A 458 30.05 6.56 -22.01
C ARG A 458 28.94 6.96 -21.02
N CYS A 459 29.21 7.90 -20.11
CA CYS A 459 28.23 8.25 -19.07
C CYS A 459 27.04 9.07 -19.60
N ARG A 460 27.20 9.81 -20.70
CA ARG A 460 26.20 10.72 -21.30
C ARG A 460 25.66 11.80 -20.34
N SER A 461 26.33 12.03 -19.20
CA SER A 461 25.92 12.97 -18.15
C SER A 461 26.65 14.32 -18.23
N VAL A 462 27.85 14.35 -18.83
CA VAL A 462 28.65 15.57 -19.04
C VAL A 462 28.61 16.05 -20.50
N TYR A 463 28.74 17.37 -20.69
CA TYR A 463 28.64 18.06 -21.97
C TYR A 463 29.94 18.81 -22.29
N TYR A 464 30.35 18.82 -23.55
CA TYR A 464 31.56 19.46 -24.04
C TYR A 464 31.29 20.21 -25.33
N CYS A 465 31.84 21.41 -25.49
CA CYS A 465 31.68 22.16 -26.73
C CYS A 465 32.40 21.51 -27.93
N THR A 466 33.47 20.75 -27.67
CA THR A 466 34.26 20.05 -28.69
C THR A 466 34.78 18.70 -28.17
N LYS A 467 35.23 17.85 -29.11
CA LYS A 467 35.91 16.58 -28.78
C LYS A 467 37.29 16.81 -28.14
N ALA A 468 37.93 17.95 -28.43
CA ALA A 468 39.19 18.34 -27.82
C ALA A 468 39.00 18.61 -26.32
N CYS A 469 37.98 19.39 -25.94
CA CYS A 469 37.63 19.64 -24.54
C CYS A 469 37.28 18.35 -23.79
N GLN A 470 36.53 17.42 -24.42
CA GLN A 470 36.26 16.11 -23.83
C GLN A 470 37.56 15.33 -23.55
N ARG A 471 38.50 15.29 -24.51
CA ARG A 471 39.79 14.59 -24.35
C ARG A 471 40.67 15.24 -23.28
N ALA A 472 40.68 16.56 -23.20
CA ALA A 472 41.41 17.31 -22.18
C ALA A 472 40.88 16.97 -20.79
N ASP A 473 39.58 17.17 -20.56
CA ASP A 473 38.93 16.86 -19.28
C ASP A 473 39.04 15.37 -18.89
N TYR A 474 39.08 14.46 -19.87
CA TYR A 474 39.32 13.03 -19.59
C TYR A 474 40.78 12.71 -19.22
N ARG A 475 41.76 13.45 -19.73
CA ARG A 475 43.19 13.18 -19.46
C ARG A 475 43.69 13.90 -18.21
N THR A 476 43.33 15.16 -18.07
CA THR A 476 43.86 16.07 -17.04
C THR A 476 42.80 16.49 -16.02
N GLY A 477 41.50 16.31 -16.31
CA GLY A 477 40.41 16.63 -15.40
C GLY A 477 39.93 15.46 -14.54
N SER A 478 38.88 15.69 -13.75
CA SER A 478 38.29 14.67 -12.86
C SER A 478 37.42 13.65 -13.58
N HIS A 479 37.03 13.92 -14.83
CA HIS A 479 35.98 13.15 -15.48
C HIS A 479 36.33 11.66 -15.66
N ARG A 480 37.61 11.30 -15.81
CA ARG A 480 38.00 9.89 -15.93
C ARG A 480 37.63 9.07 -14.68
N ALA A 481 37.84 9.64 -13.49
CA ALA A 481 37.44 9.04 -12.23
C ALA A 481 35.90 9.03 -12.09
N ASP A 482 35.27 10.17 -12.38
CA ASP A 482 33.82 10.34 -12.18
C ASP A 482 32.97 9.60 -13.22
N CYS A 483 33.52 9.25 -14.38
CA CYS A 483 32.73 8.72 -15.50
C CYS A 483 32.02 7.41 -15.14
N TYR A 484 32.64 6.56 -14.33
CA TYR A 484 32.03 5.30 -13.88
C TYR A 484 30.93 5.55 -12.86
N THR A 485 31.18 6.40 -11.86
CA THR A 485 30.19 6.81 -10.86
C THR A 485 28.97 7.46 -11.52
N LEU A 486 29.19 8.36 -12.48
CA LEU A 486 28.11 9.01 -13.24
C LEU A 486 27.35 8.04 -14.16
N LEU A 487 27.97 6.93 -14.58
CA LEU A 487 27.31 5.89 -15.34
C LEU A 487 26.44 5.01 -14.43
N ALA A 488 26.99 4.56 -13.30
CA ALA A 488 26.26 3.76 -12.31
C ALA A 488 25.04 4.52 -11.79
N ALA A 489 25.23 5.77 -11.32
CA ALA A 489 24.14 6.63 -10.88
C ALA A 489 23.08 6.86 -11.98
N ARG A 490 23.50 6.96 -13.25
CA ARG A 490 22.55 7.09 -14.36
C ARG A 490 21.78 5.79 -14.61
N GLN A 491 22.40 4.63 -14.45
CA GLN A 491 21.75 3.34 -14.62
C GLN A 491 20.73 3.13 -13.51
N GLU A 492 21.11 3.34 -12.25
CA GLU A 492 20.22 3.34 -11.08
C GLU A 492 19.02 4.26 -11.30
N LEU A 493 19.26 5.54 -11.62
CA LEU A 493 18.18 6.49 -11.89
C LEU A 493 17.29 6.11 -13.08
N ARG A 494 17.78 5.32 -14.04
CA ARG A 494 16.98 4.89 -15.20
C ARG A 494 16.12 3.67 -14.91
N HIS A 495 16.52 2.85 -13.94
CA HIS A 495 15.68 1.74 -13.48
C HIS A 495 14.46 2.27 -12.73
N GLU A 496 14.61 3.40 -12.01
CA GLU A 496 13.53 3.98 -11.21
C GLU A 496 12.77 5.11 -11.93
N PHE A 497 13.47 5.96 -12.70
CA PHE A 497 12.90 7.19 -13.24
C PHE A 497 12.82 7.25 -14.77
N LEU A 498 11.69 7.75 -15.28
CA LEU A 498 11.57 8.13 -16.68
C LEU A 498 12.50 9.31 -16.98
N THR A 499 13.04 9.37 -18.20
CA THR A 499 13.93 10.47 -18.60
C THR A 499 13.24 11.84 -18.54
N ALA A 500 11.92 11.87 -18.77
CA ALA A 500 11.11 13.08 -18.65
C ALA A 500 10.99 13.55 -17.20
N ASP A 501 10.82 12.62 -16.25
CA ASP A 501 10.78 12.93 -14.82
C ASP A 501 12.12 13.50 -14.33
N ILE A 502 13.24 12.87 -14.67
CA ILE A 502 14.58 13.37 -14.29
C ILE A 502 14.80 14.80 -14.82
N SER A 503 14.34 15.07 -16.04
CA SER A 503 14.43 16.40 -16.63
C SER A 503 13.58 17.40 -15.85
N PHE A 504 12.36 17.03 -15.49
CA PHE A 504 11.43 17.90 -14.77
C PHE A 504 11.88 18.15 -13.33
N LEU A 505 12.31 17.12 -12.59
CA LEU A 505 12.90 17.22 -11.25
C LEU A 505 14.03 18.26 -11.20
N ARG A 506 14.90 18.25 -12.21
CA ARG A 506 15.96 19.25 -12.32
C ARG A 506 15.41 20.67 -12.40
N THR A 507 14.33 20.86 -13.13
CA THR A 507 13.73 22.19 -13.27
C THR A 507 12.97 22.63 -12.03
N ILE A 508 12.35 21.71 -11.28
CA ILE A 508 11.85 22.01 -9.95
C ILE A 508 13.00 22.49 -9.06
N ALA A 509 14.13 21.75 -9.03
CA ALA A 509 15.30 22.11 -8.23
C ALA A 509 15.92 23.45 -8.65
N GLU A 510 16.06 23.70 -9.96
CA GLU A 510 16.54 24.99 -10.50
C GLU A 510 15.60 26.14 -10.08
N HIS A 511 14.29 25.96 -10.20
CA HIS A 511 13.32 26.97 -9.81
C HIS A 511 13.31 27.25 -8.30
N GLN A 512 13.38 26.21 -7.47
CA GLN A 512 13.48 26.34 -6.02
C GLN A 512 14.77 27.04 -5.59
N TRP A 513 15.88 26.73 -6.27
CA TRP A 513 17.15 27.40 -6.03
C TRP A 513 17.09 28.90 -6.39
N ASP A 514 16.45 29.25 -7.50
CA ASP A 514 16.27 30.64 -7.91
C ASP A 514 15.37 31.42 -6.92
N ASP A 515 14.27 30.81 -6.45
CA ASP A 515 13.41 31.40 -5.40
C ASP A 515 14.19 31.61 -4.09
N LEU A 516 14.96 30.61 -3.65
CA LEU A 516 15.80 30.72 -2.46
C LEU A 516 16.85 31.83 -2.62
N LYS A 517 17.53 31.90 -3.78
CA LYS A 517 18.50 32.94 -4.09
C LYS A 517 17.86 34.32 -4.02
N GLN A 518 16.68 34.50 -4.62
CA GLN A 518 15.95 35.75 -4.60
C GLN A 518 15.58 36.17 -3.16
N ARG A 519 15.10 35.24 -2.33
CA ARG A 519 14.78 35.51 -0.92
C ARG A 519 16.01 35.88 -0.10
N LEU A 520 17.13 35.16 -0.28
CA LEU A 520 18.39 35.49 0.38
C LEU A 520 18.89 36.88 -0.03
N THR A 521 18.75 37.24 -1.31
CA THR A 521 19.07 38.59 -1.80
C THR A 521 18.16 39.63 -1.16
N GLN A 522 16.86 39.41 -1.09
CA GLN A 522 15.91 40.32 -0.44
C GLN A 522 16.21 40.50 1.04
N LEU A 523 16.48 39.42 1.78
CA LEU A 523 16.88 39.47 3.19
C LEU A 523 18.19 40.22 3.38
N THR A 524 19.15 40.05 2.48
CA THR A 524 20.43 40.77 2.53
C THR A 524 20.24 42.26 2.30
N ILE A 525 19.40 42.65 1.33
CA ILE A 525 19.05 44.05 1.05
C ILE A 525 18.31 44.67 2.23
N TRP A 526 17.28 43.98 2.76
CA TRP A 526 16.53 44.43 3.93
C TRP A 526 17.45 44.62 5.14
N PHE A 527 18.34 43.66 5.40
CA PHE A 527 19.31 43.75 6.50
C PHE A 527 20.27 44.93 6.31
N ALA A 528 20.84 45.10 5.12
CA ALA A 528 21.72 46.21 4.80
C ALA A 528 21.01 47.56 4.99
N HIS A 529 19.75 47.68 4.56
CA HIS A 529 18.97 48.91 4.67
C HIS A 529 18.54 49.21 6.12
N THR A 530 18.15 48.21 6.91
CA THR A 530 17.75 48.42 8.32
C THR A 530 18.92 48.79 9.22
N HIS A 531 20.15 48.44 8.83
CA HIS A 531 21.36 48.67 9.63
C HIS A 531 22.27 49.77 9.04
N GLN A 532 21.83 50.46 7.97
CA GLN A 532 22.48 51.68 7.47
C GLN A 532 22.31 52.82 8.47
N GLY A 533 23.28 52.97 9.38
CA GLY A 533 23.30 54.05 10.37
C GLY A 533 23.89 53.68 11.72
N SER A 534 24.19 52.40 11.99
CA SER A 534 24.86 51.99 13.22
C SER A 534 26.37 51.77 12.98
N PRO A 535 27.27 52.68 13.41
CA PRO A 535 28.69 52.65 13.03
C PRO A 535 29.52 51.54 13.70
N GLN A 536 28.93 50.61 14.46
CA GLN A 536 29.68 49.74 15.37
C GLN A 536 29.27 48.26 15.43
N HIS A 537 28.48 47.74 14.49
CA HIS A 537 28.20 46.30 14.47
C HIS A 537 29.10 45.55 13.49
N THR A 538 30.32 45.26 13.92
CA THR A 538 31.02 44.04 13.48
C THR A 538 30.24 42.87 14.08
N VAL A 539 29.45 42.20 13.24
CA VAL A 539 28.62 41.06 13.67
C VAL A 539 29.53 39.89 14.04
N LEU A 540 29.81 39.71 15.34
CA LEU A 540 30.26 38.45 15.92
C LEU A 540 29.03 37.67 16.37
N ARG A 541 28.70 36.58 15.68
CA ARG A 541 27.63 35.66 16.08
C ARG A 541 28.13 34.73 17.19
N ASN A 542 27.41 34.70 18.31
CA ASN A 542 27.55 33.69 19.36
C ASN A 542 26.32 32.77 19.32
N ALA A 543 26.50 31.46 19.35
CA ALA A 543 25.41 30.48 19.34
C ALA A 543 25.76 29.26 20.22
N ASN A 544 25.56 29.42 21.52
CA ASN A 544 24.94 28.40 22.36
C ASN A 544 23.54 29.00 22.68
N ALA A 545 22.39 28.35 22.61
CA ALA A 545 22.03 26.95 22.62
C ALA A 545 20.61 26.77 22.00
N THR A 546 20.20 25.52 21.90
CA THR A 546 18.82 25.03 21.79
C THR A 546 17.84 25.74 22.76
N VAL A 547 16.66 26.08 22.24
CA VAL A 547 15.39 26.45 22.91
C VAL A 547 15.46 26.81 24.40
N ASP A 548 15.40 28.11 24.71
CA ASP A 548 14.41 28.66 25.66
C ASP A 548 14.35 30.19 25.57
N MET A 549 13.14 30.73 25.68
CA MET A 549 12.84 32.15 25.77
C MET A 549 13.38 32.71 27.10
N ASN A 550 14.28 33.70 27.06
CA ASN A 550 14.46 34.63 28.17
C ASN A 550 14.92 36.01 27.69
N VAL A 551 14.17 37.03 28.12
CA VAL A 551 14.44 38.45 27.96
C VAL A 551 15.63 38.82 28.85
N GLY A 552 16.70 39.36 28.27
CA GLY A 552 17.86 39.88 29.00
C GLY A 552 18.37 41.18 28.37
N MET A 553 18.29 42.28 29.13
CA MET A 553 18.83 43.59 28.77
C MET A 553 20.37 43.58 28.65
N PRO A 554 20.97 44.48 27.85
CA PRO A 554 22.42 44.54 27.68
C PRO A 554 23.10 45.19 28.90
N LEU A 555 24.22 44.61 29.36
CA LEU A 555 25.16 45.27 30.25
C LEU A 555 26.19 46.09 29.45
N PRO A 556 26.76 47.19 29.99
CA PRO A 556 27.52 48.17 29.22
C PRO A 556 28.93 47.71 28.82
N LEU A 557 29.35 48.18 27.64
CA LEU A 557 30.61 47.97 26.91
C LEU A 557 31.89 48.56 27.56
N SER A 558 31.98 48.67 28.89
CA SER A 558 33.14 49.30 29.55
C SER A 558 34.24 48.34 30.02
N TRP A 559 34.22 47.05 29.65
CA TRP A 559 35.15 46.04 30.17
C TRP A 559 36.21 45.51 29.19
N TYR A 560 36.27 45.99 27.95
CA TYR A 560 37.30 45.58 26.99
C TYR A 560 38.09 46.76 26.44
N GLN A 561 39.09 47.21 27.20
CA GLN A 561 40.19 48.02 26.69
C GLN A 561 41.52 47.30 26.96
N ARG A 562 41.99 46.50 25.99
CA ARG A 562 43.43 46.23 25.74
C ARG A 562 43.66 45.88 24.25
N PRO A 563 44.84 46.18 23.67
CA PRO A 563 45.07 46.11 22.23
C PRO A 563 45.46 44.70 21.78
N LEU A 564 44.78 44.20 20.74
CA LEU A 564 45.07 42.92 20.10
C LEU A 564 46.20 43.09 19.06
N HIS A 565 47.43 42.86 19.49
CA HIS A 565 48.51 42.41 18.60
C HIS A 565 48.51 40.87 18.58
N ASN A 566 48.65 40.29 17.38
CA ASN A 566 48.70 38.85 17.03
C ASN A 566 47.39 38.25 16.48
N MET A 567 47.17 38.41 15.17
CA MET A 567 46.49 37.38 14.36
C MET A 567 47.50 36.83 13.35
N LEU A 568 47.76 35.52 13.43
CA LEU A 568 48.46 34.76 12.39
C LEU A 568 47.45 34.38 11.30
N TYR A 569 47.68 34.82 10.06
CA TYR A 569 46.91 34.36 8.91
C TYR A 569 47.41 32.99 8.47
N THR A 570 46.59 31.95 8.63
CA THR A 570 46.81 30.66 7.94
C THR A 570 45.99 30.58 6.65
N ARG A 571 46.64 29.97 5.65
CA ARG A 571 46.29 29.84 4.23
C ARG A 571 44.85 29.34 4.00
N ALA A 572 44.13 29.97 3.08
CA ALA A 572 42.83 29.50 2.58
C ALA A 572 43.01 28.20 1.78
N GLU A 573 42.23 27.16 2.10
CA GLU A 573 42.13 25.96 1.27
C GLU A 573 40.91 26.07 0.37
N ALA A 574 41.13 25.92 -0.94
CA ALA A 574 40.07 25.92 -1.94
C ALA A 574 39.31 24.59 -1.86
N SER A 575 37.97 24.64 -1.86
CA SER A 575 37.19 23.42 -2.05
C SER A 575 37.42 22.87 -3.46
N ASN A 576 37.69 21.57 -3.58
CA ASN A 576 37.82 20.87 -4.85
C ASN A 576 36.42 20.59 -5.46
N GLY A 577 35.69 21.65 -5.82
CA GLY A 577 34.35 21.59 -6.41
C GLY A 577 34.04 22.76 -7.36
N ARG A 578 33.00 22.61 -8.20
CA ARG A 578 32.67 23.49 -9.35
C ARG A 578 32.16 24.90 -9.00
N LEU A 579 31.96 25.21 -7.73
CA LEU A 579 31.68 26.55 -7.22
C LEU A 579 32.86 26.94 -6.32
N ARG A 580 33.68 27.92 -6.72
CA ARG A 580 34.74 28.44 -5.85
C ARG A 580 34.13 29.30 -4.76
N VAL A 581 33.72 28.66 -3.68
CA VAL A 581 33.49 29.33 -2.40
C VAL A 581 34.85 29.43 -1.72
N LEU A 582 35.35 30.65 -1.51
CA LEU A 582 36.52 30.89 -0.66
C LEU A 582 36.09 30.64 0.79
N LEU A 583 36.45 29.48 1.34
CA LEU A 583 36.33 29.21 2.76
C LEU A 583 37.59 29.74 3.46
N LEU A 584 37.40 30.73 4.33
CA LEU A 584 38.44 31.19 5.22
C LEU A 584 38.25 30.49 6.58
N LEU A 585 39.11 29.51 6.85
CA LEU A 585 39.15 28.79 8.12
C LEU A 585 40.01 29.57 9.11
N VAL A 586 39.39 30.21 10.09
CA VAL A 586 40.11 30.79 11.23
C VAL A 586 40.05 29.80 12.37
N ARG A 587 41.20 29.20 12.68
CA ARG A 587 41.37 28.30 13.82
C ARG A 587 41.60 29.14 15.07
N HIS A 588 40.75 29.01 16.06
CA HIS A 588 40.99 29.60 17.37
C HIS A 588 41.60 28.54 18.27
N GLU A 589 42.90 28.62 18.56
CA GLU A 589 43.48 27.85 19.65
C GLU A 589 43.01 28.48 20.96
N LYS A 590 42.41 27.67 21.84
CA LYS A 590 42.13 28.09 23.22
C LYS A 590 43.47 28.17 23.97
N PRO A 591 43.69 29.17 24.84
CA PRO A 591 44.75 29.08 25.82
C PRO A 591 44.47 27.92 26.78
N GLU A 592 45.52 27.20 27.18
CA GLU A 592 45.54 25.89 27.87
C GLU A 592 44.91 25.82 29.28
N THR A 593 43.98 26.70 29.67
CA THR A 593 43.54 26.80 31.07
C THR A 593 42.05 26.56 31.33
N SER A 594 41.31 25.91 30.41
CA SER A 594 39.95 25.43 30.73
C SER A 594 39.77 23.95 30.37
N THR A 595 39.89 23.09 31.39
CA THR A 595 39.41 21.71 31.36
C THR A 595 37.88 21.72 31.41
N THR A 596 37.25 21.01 30.47
CA THR A 596 35.85 20.57 30.61
C THR A 596 35.87 19.16 31.21
N GLN A 597 34.81 18.78 31.93
CA GLN A 597 34.78 17.54 32.72
C GLN A 597 34.86 16.22 31.91
N ASP A 598 34.76 16.26 30.56
CA ASP A 598 34.70 15.04 29.73
C ASP A 598 35.87 14.84 28.74
N GLY A 599 37.01 15.52 28.91
CA GLY A 599 38.30 15.08 28.33
C GLY A 599 38.42 14.97 26.80
N ALA A 600 37.44 15.39 26.00
CA ALA A 600 37.51 15.39 24.54
C ALA A 600 37.79 16.81 23.99
N PRO A 601 38.74 16.99 23.05
CA PRO A 601 38.94 18.27 22.38
C PRO A 601 37.73 18.60 21.50
N GLY A 602 36.86 19.48 22.00
CA GLY A 602 35.74 20.01 21.23
C GLY A 602 36.25 20.85 20.05
N THR A 603 36.01 20.38 18.83
CA THR A 603 36.22 21.18 17.62
C THR A 603 34.95 21.98 17.37
N ALA A 604 35.02 23.31 17.49
CA ALA A 604 33.90 24.20 17.20
C ALA A 604 34.08 24.83 15.81
N CYS A 605 33.08 24.70 14.94
CA CYS A 605 32.99 25.41 13.66
C CYS A 605 32.07 26.62 13.79
N LEU A 606 32.55 27.81 13.39
CA LEU A 606 31.79 29.07 13.36
C LEU A 606 31.31 29.40 11.92
N PRO A 607 30.25 30.22 11.74
CA PRO A 607 29.56 30.35 10.45
C PRO A 607 30.17 31.37 9.48
N MET A 608 29.74 31.17 8.23
CA MET A 608 30.02 31.80 6.94
C MET A 608 30.04 33.34 6.90
N LEU A 609 31.05 33.90 6.22
CA LEU A 609 31.02 35.24 5.61
C LEU A 609 31.35 35.08 4.13
N LEU A 610 30.40 35.40 3.25
CA LEU A 610 30.65 35.41 1.81
C LEU A 610 31.34 36.74 1.44
N ARG A 611 32.62 36.69 1.12
CA ARG A 611 33.34 37.80 0.49
C ARG A 611 33.58 37.46 -0.97
N PHE A 612 33.01 38.26 -1.86
CA PHE A 612 33.21 38.16 -3.31
C PHE A 612 34.08 39.34 -3.76
N ASP A 613 35.36 39.10 -4.01
CA ASP A 613 36.25 40.13 -4.54
C ASP A 613 36.28 40.03 -6.07
N GLY A 614 35.73 41.05 -6.75
CA GLY A 614 35.86 41.23 -8.19
C GLY A 614 35.11 42.49 -8.67
N PRO A 615 35.74 43.38 -9.47
CA PRO A 615 35.09 44.61 -9.96
C PRO A 615 33.82 44.37 -10.79
N GLN A 616 33.69 43.18 -11.38
CA GLN A 616 32.50 42.74 -12.14
C GLN A 616 31.26 42.49 -11.25
N PHE A 617 31.44 42.31 -9.93
CA PHE A 617 30.34 42.04 -9.00
C PHE A 617 29.68 43.32 -8.48
N THR A 618 30.46 44.38 -8.21
CA THR A 618 29.92 45.71 -7.88
C THR A 618 29.08 46.27 -9.02
N ASP A 619 29.51 46.05 -10.27
CA ASP A 619 28.76 46.44 -11.46
C ASP A 619 27.48 45.58 -11.60
N GLY A 620 27.56 44.27 -11.33
CA GLY A 620 26.40 43.38 -11.34
C GLY A 620 25.39 43.65 -10.21
N ILE A 621 25.84 44.03 -9.02
CA ILE A 621 24.97 44.47 -7.91
C ILE A 621 24.29 45.79 -8.29
N ALA A 622 25.02 46.75 -8.87
CA ALA A 622 24.44 48.02 -9.32
C ALA A 622 23.42 47.84 -10.46
N GLU A 623 23.62 46.83 -11.32
CA GLU A 623 22.68 46.43 -12.38
C GLU A 623 21.43 45.75 -11.79
N ILE A 624 21.59 44.83 -10.84
CA ILE A 624 20.48 44.18 -10.12
C ILE A 624 19.66 45.21 -9.32
N VAL A 625 20.31 46.20 -8.70
CA VAL A 625 19.65 47.27 -7.93
C VAL A 625 18.85 48.22 -8.83
N LYS A 626 19.26 48.40 -10.09
CA LYS A 626 18.50 49.19 -11.08
C LYS A 626 17.20 48.51 -11.53
N ASP A 627 17.16 47.18 -11.48
CA ASP A 627 15.99 46.39 -11.86
C ASP A 627 15.02 46.12 -10.69
N ILE A 628 15.30 46.65 -9.49
CA ILE A 628 14.39 46.59 -8.34
C ILE A 628 13.20 47.53 -8.62
N PRO A 629 11.94 47.02 -8.64
CA PRO A 629 10.75 47.83 -8.79
C PRO A 629 10.72 48.99 -7.80
N GLN A 630 10.32 50.19 -8.25
CA GLN A 630 10.32 51.43 -7.46
C GLN A 630 9.49 51.32 -6.16
N GLU A 631 8.50 50.43 -6.15
CA GLU A 631 7.65 50.05 -5.01
C GLU A 631 8.43 49.43 -3.83
N LEU A 632 9.61 48.86 -4.08
CA LEU A 632 10.51 48.30 -3.05
C LEU A 632 11.57 49.31 -2.56
N GLN A 633 11.51 50.57 -3.02
CA GLN A 633 12.37 51.66 -2.53
C GLN A 633 11.72 52.45 -1.39
N ASP A 634 10.41 52.24 -1.14
CA ASP A 634 9.70 52.85 -0.02
C ASP A 634 9.94 52.09 1.29
N ARG A 635 10.57 52.79 2.25
CA ARG A 635 11.06 52.25 3.51
C ARG A 635 9.95 51.69 4.40
N GLU A 636 8.78 52.34 4.43
CA GLU A 636 7.66 51.91 5.28
C GLU A 636 6.96 50.67 4.70
N THR A 637 6.76 50.64 3.38
CA THR A 637 6.16 49.50 2.66
C THR A 637 7.04 48.24 2.76
N VAL A 638 8.36 48.40 2.67
CA VAL A 638 9.34 47.31 2.89
C VAL A 638 9.32 46.84 4.35
N GLN A 639 9.34 47.75 5.33
CA GLN A 639 9.31 47.33 6.75
C GLN A 639 8.04 46.56 7.13
N ALA A 640 6.86 46.99 6.68
CA ALA A 640 5.60 46.32 7.00
C ALA A 640 5.47 44.94 6.33
N LYS A 641 5.83 44.83 5.05
CA LYS A 641 5.75 43.57 4.29
C LYS A 641 6.76 42.53 4.78
N TYR A 642 8.00 42.94 5.05
CA TYR A 642 9.08 42.02 5.40
C TYR A 642 9.11 41.64 6.89
N ALA A 643 8.51 42.43 7.79
CA ALA A 643 8.28 41.99 9.18
C ALA A 643 7.36 40.76 9.23
N GLN A 644 6.26 40.80 8.47
CA GLN A 644 5.30 39.70 8.38
C GLN A 644 5.88 38.44 7.69
N ASP A 645 6.72 38.63 6.67
CA ASP A 645 7.41 37.53 5.98
C ASP A 645 8.56 36.95 6.81
N ALA A 646 9.27 37.75 7.61
CA ALA A 646 10.31 37.29 8.52
C ALA A 646 9.72 36.42 9.65
N ASP A 647 8.59 36.83 10.24
CA ASP A 647 7.88 36.05 11.26
C ASP A 647 7.38 34.72 10.70
N ARG A 648 6.77 34.72 9.50
CA ARG A 648 6.36 33.49 8.79
C ARG A 648 7.55 32.59 8.39
N LEU A 649 8.71 33.18 8.07
CA LEU A 649 9.92 32.44 7.74
C LEU A 649 10.53 31.81 8.98
N LEU A 650 10.52 32.50 10.13
CA LEU A 650 10.98 31.95 11.41
C LEU A 650 10.06 30.81 11.87
N GLU A 651 8.75 30.93 11.66
CA GLU A 651 7.76 29.87 11.93
C GLU A 651 7.95 28.65 10.99
N LYS A 652 8.24 28.88 9.70
CA LYS A 652 8.57 27.81 8.74
C LYS A 652 9.94 27.18 9.00
N ILE A 653 10.96 27.95 9.33
CA ILE A 653 12.28 27.39 9.67
C ILE A 653 12.18 26.57 10.96
N GLY A 654 11.33 26.96 11.91
CA GLY A 654 11.01 26.17 13.10
C GLY A 654 10.36 24.81 12.77
N SER A 655 9.51 24.74 11.74
CA SER A 655 8.83 23.49 11.34
C SER A 655 9.65 22.58 10.42
N TYR A 656 10.65 23.10 9.68
CA TYR A 656 11.57 22.29 8.87
C TYR A 656 12.76 21.70 9.64
N VAL A 657 12.93 22.04 10.92
CA VAL A 657 14.02 21.51 11.79
C VAL A 657 13.57 20.28 12.60
N ILE A 658 12.32 19.85 12.45
CA ILE A 658 11.84 18.55 12.92
C ILE A 658 11.28 17.79 11.72
N TYR A 659 12.15 17.32 10.83
CA TYR A 659 11.98 16.14 9.96
C TYR A 659 13.33 15.72 9.37
#